data_AF-A0A6J5UK96-F1
#
_entry.id   AF-A0A6J5UK96-F1
#
_cell.length_a   1.000
_cell.length_b   1.000
_cell.length_c   1.000
_cell.angle_alpha   90.00
_cell.angle_beta   90.00
_cell.angle_gamma   90.00
#
_symmetry.space_group_name_H-M   'P 1'
#
loop_
_entity.id
_entity.type
_entity.pdbx_description
1 polymer ?
#
loop_
_entity_poly.entity_id
_entity_poly.type
_entity_poly.pdbx_seq_one_letter_code
_entity_poly.pdbx_strand_id
1 'polypeptide(L)'
;MAAVLATNRCYCHDVELINQGKATDSLSFSSSISVRESFKSGIPTHADKFLRFQVQMRKAESSSRSGVNGRAVRMVPASEVVKRTTPSTNKIEIVNGTKQAVNGASLVRRNPTPALVKTQKSRPTKELPPMEELKVLPSDDGFSWANENYNSWQRSADVWSFVLSLRVRVLLDNAKWAYIGGFTEDKQKNRRRKTASWLRERVLQLGPTFIKLGQLSSTRSDLFPREFVDELAKLQDRVPAFSPAKAIGFIETELGAPINVLFKEFEDRPIAAASLGQVHRAILHNGEKVVVKVQRPGLKKLFDIDLRNLKLIAEYFQKSETLGGPTRDWIGIYEECATILYQEIDYINEGKNADRFRRDFRNTKWVRVPMVFWDYTAMKVLTLEYVPGIKINRLDMLDSQGFNRARISSRAIEAYLIQILRTGFFHADPHPGNLAIDVDETLIYYDFGMMGDIKSFTRERLLELFYSVYEKDAKKVIQCLIDLGALQPTGDLSSVRRSVQYFLDNLLSQRPDQAQTFSAIGEDLFAIALDQPFRFPSTFTFVLRAFSTLEGIGYALDPDFSFAKIAAPYAQELLDLRQKQRTGTQLVNEIRKQADDARSYTMSMPYRVQRIEEFVKELESGDLKLRVRVLESERAARKATILQMATMYTVLGGTLLNLGVTLSSQGSQAIANGSFIGAGVFLTLLARSMQRVKKLEKFEKMI
;
A
#
# COMPACT_ATOMS: atom_id res chain seq x y z
N MET A 1 26.22 -3.77 16.00
CA MET A 1 27.62 -3.27 16.05
C MET A 1 28.13 -2.73 14.69
N ALA A 2 27.62 -1.57 14.22
CA ALA A 2 28.27 -0.68 13.24
C ALA A 2 27.52 0.66 13.04
N ALA A 3 26.63 1.07 13.96
CA ALA A 3 25.83 2.29 13.83
C ALA A 3 26.55 3.58 14.30
N VAL A 4 27.88 3.67 14.10
CA VAL A 4 28.69 4.78 14.66
C VAL A 4 29.45 5.61 13.61
N LEU A 5 29.38 5.31 12.31
CA LEU A 5 30.22 6.03 11.33
C LEU A 5 29.51 6.72 10.13
N ALA A 6 28.20 6.90 10.16
CA ALA A 6 27.48 7.66 9.12
C ALA A 6 26.86 8.96 9.66
N THR A 7 27.66 9.79 10.33
CA THR A 7 27.33 11.21 10.55
C THR A 7 28.55 12.02 10.14
N ASN A 8 28.59 12.42 8.87
CA ASN A 8 29.18 13.68 8.38
C ASN A 8 29.34 13.60 6.85
N ARG A 9 28.47 14.30 6.11
CA ARG A 9 28.80 15.27 5.03
C ARG A 9 27.61 15.46 4.07
N CYS A 10 26.97 16.62 4.18
CA CYS A 10 26.15 17.23 3.13
C CYS A 10 27.06 17.88 2.08
N TYR A 11 26.61 17.91 0.83
CA TYR A 11 26.98 18.95 -0.15
C TYR A 11 25.70 19.40 -0.86
N CYS A 12 25.42 20.70 -0.76
CA CYS A 12 24.44 21.42 -1.55
C CYS A 12 25.05 21.77 -2.92
N HIS A 13 24.27 21.67 -3.98
CA HIS A 13 24.62 22.23 -5.28
C HIS A 13 23.64 23.37 -5.59
N ASP A 14 24.12 24.61 -5.41
CA ASP A 14 23.58 25.79 -6.06
C ASP A 14 24.06 25.81 -7.53
N VAL A 15 23.15 26.13 -8.45
CA VAL A 15 23.45 26.34 -9.87
C VAL A 15 23.25 27.83 -10.16
N GLU A 16 24.36 28.56 -10.26
CA GLU A 16 24.41 29.92 -10.81
C GLU A 16 24.92 29.90 -12.25
N LEU A 17 24.21 30.64 -13.10
CA LEU A 17 24.48 30.92 -14.50
C LEU A 17 25.82 31.63 -14.72
N ILE A 18 26.59 31.21 -15.74
CA ILE A 18 27.55 32.11 -16.41
C ILE A 18 27.49 31.93 -17.94
N ASN A 19 27.13 33.05 -18.58
CA ASN A 19 27.26 33.38 -20.00
C ASN A 19 28.70 33.23 -20.53
N GLN A 20 28.83 32.74 -21.76
CA GLN A 20 29.90 33.18 -22.67
C GLN A 20 29.29 33.54 -24.02
N GLY A 21 29.48 34.80 -24.41
CA GLY A 21 29.05 35.35 -25.69
C GLY A 21 30.17 35.42 -26.73
N LYS A 22 29.75 35.51 -27.99
CA LYS A 22 30.35 36.14 -29.19
C LYS A 22 29.54 35.58 -30.40
N ALA A 23 29.14 36.30 -31.43
CA ALA A 23 29.17 37.71 -31.80
C ALA A 23 28.13 37.91 -32.94
N THR A 24 27.56 39.12 -33.00
CA THR A 24 27.11 39.89 -34.19
C THR A 24 26.47 39.17 -35.39
N ASP A 25 25.20 39.48 -35.69
CA ASP A 25 24.88 40.47 -36.74
C ASP A 25 23.40 40.89 -36.76
N SER A 26 23.24 42.13 -37.20
CA SER A 26 22.07 42.98 -37.36
C SER A 26 20.81 42.36 -37.97
N LEU A 27 19.62 42.78 -37.50
CA LEU A 27 18.66 43.58 -38.29
C LEU A 27 17.39 43.89 -37.46
N SER A 28 17.06 45.18 -37.47
CA SER A 28 15.88 45.82 -36.89
C SER A 28 14.57 45.37 -37.54
N PHE A 29 13.45 45.41 -36.81
CA PHE A 29 12.39 46.41 -37.03
C PHE A 29 11.38 46.40 -35.87
N SER A 30 11.03 47.61 -35.42
CA SER A 30 10.10 47.91 -34.33
C SER A 30 8.67 48.02 -34.84
N SER A 31 7.69 47.82 -33.97
CA SER A 31 6.52 48.70 -33.75
C SER A 31 5.63 48.08 -32.66
N SER A 32 5.59 48.63 -31.44
CA SER A 32 4.71 49.73 -30.96
C SER A 32 3.24 49.29 -30.82
N ILE A 33 2.45 49.61 -29.80
CA ILE A 33 2.53 50.55 -28.68
C ILE A 33 1.44 50.13 -27.66
N SER A 34 1.70 50.35 -26.38
CA SER A 34 0.78 50.23 -25.24
C SER A 34 -0.19 51.41 -25.12
N VAL A 35 -1.29 51.26 -24.34
CA VAL A 35 -1.88 52.21 -23.34
C VAL A 35 -3.32 51.73 -23.03
N ARG A 36 -3.64 51.26 -21.81
CA ARG A 36 -4.20 51.98 -20.62
C ARG A 36 -5.55 52.67 -20.93
N GLU A 37 -6.68 52.37 -20.27
CA GLU A 37 -7.04 52.80 -18.91
C GLU A 37 -8.33 52.12 -18.37
N SER A 38 -8.46 52.23 -17.04
CA SER A 38 -9.54 51.87 -16.11
C SER A 38 -10.88 52.61 -16.29
N PHE A 39 -12.01 52.05 -15.78
CA PHE A 39 -12.86 52.62 -14.70
C PHE A 39 -14.13 51.79 -14.38
N LYS A 40 -14.30 51.54 -13.07
CA LYS A 40 -15.50 51.44 -12.17
C LYS A 40 -16.89 50.92 -12.59
N SER A 41 -17.35 49.94 -11.78
CA SER A 41 -18.63 49.75 -11.04
C SER A 41 -20.01 49.98 -11.68
N GLY A 42 -20.87 48.97 -11.56
CA GLY A 42 -22.33 49.12 -11.54
C GLY A 42 -23.08 47.78 -11.52
N ILE A 43 -23.81 47.48 -10.44
CA ILE A 43 -24.81 46.40 -10.36
C ILE A 43 -26.13 46.93 -10.97
N PRO A 44 -26.85 46.13 -11.77
CA PRO A 44 -28.26 45.92 -11.45
C PRO A 44 -28.78 44.49 -11.70
N THR A 45 -29.99 44.29 -11.18
CA THR A 45 -30.77 43.08 -10.92
C THR A 45 -31.63 42.54 -12.09
N HIS A 46 -31.96 41.24 -11.98
CA HIS A 46 -33.14 40.49 -12.47
C HIS A 46 -33.27 39.99 -13.93
N ALA A 47 -33.61 38.68 -13.98
CA ALA A 47 -34.49 37.95 -14.92
C ALA A 47 -33.89 37.15 -16.10
N ASP A 48 -34.07 35.83 -15.99
CA ASP A 48 -34.28 34.78 -17.01
C ASP A 48 -33.65 34.90 -18.41
N LYS A 49 -32.75 33.95 -18.71
CA LYS A 49 -32.80 33.17 -19.96
C LYS A 49 -31.93 31.91 -19.89
N PHE A 50 -32.61 30.77 -20.00
CA PHE A 50 -32.06 29.45 -20.28
C PHE A 50 -31.16 29.45 -21.53
N LEU A 51 -29.93 28.95 -21.39
CA LEU A 51 -29.10 28.52 -22.53
C LEU A 51 -29.15 26.99 -22.65
N ARG A 52 -29.93 26.52 -23.62
CA ARG A 52 -29.98 25.12 -24.10
C ARG A 52 -28.67 24.80 -24.82
N PHE A 53 -27.97 23.76 -24.38
CA PHE A 53 -26.98 23.07 -25.22
C PHE A 53 -27.68 21.98 -26.03
N GLN A 54 -27.68 22.14 -27.36
CA GLN A 54 -28.06 21.11 -28.33
C GLN A 54 -26.96 20.06 -28.42
N VAL A 55 -27.26 18.81 -28.06
CA VAL A 55 -26.41 17.65 -28.36
C VAL A 55 -26.98 16.94 -29.59
N GLN A 56 -26.19 16.95 -30.66
CA GLN A 56 -26.48 16.26 -31.92
C GLN A 56 -26.12 14.77 -31.76
N MET A 57 -27.13 13.91 -31.61
CA MET A 57 -26.96 12.46 -31.54
C MET A 57 -26.56 11.90 -32.91
N ARG A 58 -25.31 11.46 -33.07
CA ARG A 58 -24.92 10.54 -34.16
C ARG A 58 -25.33 9.12 -33.76
N LYS A 59 -26.29 8.54 -34.50
CA LYS A 59 -26.65 7.12 -34.46
C LYS A 59 -25.41 6.28 -34.83
N ALA A 60 -24.91 5.49 -33.90
CA ALA A 60 -24.01 4.38 -34.22
C ALA A 60 -24.87 3.15 -34.56
N GLU A 61 -24.66 2.59 -35.75
CA GLU A 61 -25.27 1.35 -36.20
C GLU A 61 -24.76 0.18 -35.34
N SER A 62 -25.69 -0.57 -34.72
CA SER A 62 -25.40 -1.73 -33.88
C SER A 62 -25.16 -2.97 -34.75
N SER A 63 -24.01 -3.62 -34.60
CA SER A 63 -23.74 -4.93 -35.18
C SER A 63 -24.53 -6.04 -34.48
N SER A 64 -25.17 -6.90 -35.27
CA SER A 64 -25.97 -8.04 -34.84
C SER A 64 -25.11 -9.16 -34.26
N ARG A 65 -25.45 -9.67 -33.07
CA ARG A 65 -24.86 -10.89 -32.48
C ARG A 65 -25.73 -12.09 -32.83
N SER A 66 -25.13 -13.13 -33.41
CA SER A 66 -25.77 -14.41 -33.74
C SER A 66 -25.83 -15.35 -32.53
N GLY A 67 -26.98 -16.01 -32.31
CA GLY A 67 -27.13 -17.11 -31.35
C GLY A 67 -26.69 -18.46 -31.93
N VAL A 68 -26.47 -19.44 -31.05
CA VAL A 68 -25.81 -20.74 -31.32
C VAL A 68 -26.47 -21.61 -32.41
N ASN A 69 -27.69 -21.29 -32.87
CA ASN A 69 -28.37 -21.99 -33.98
C ASN A 69 -28.69 -21.10 -35.20
N GLY A 70 -27.96 -20.01 -35.42
CA GLY A 70 -27.95 -19.31 -36.73
C GLY A 70 -29.24 -18.60 -37.15
N ARG A 71 -30.19 -18.33 -36.24
CA ARG A 71 -31.35 -17.46 -36.53
C ARG A 71 -31.25 -16.13 -35.77
N ALA A 72 -31.61 -15.04 -36.44
CA ALA A 72 -31.57 -13.67 -35.91
C ALA A 72 -32.63 -13.47 -34.80
N VAL A 73 -32.21 -12.94 -33.65
CA VAL A 73 -33.08 -12.62 -32.51
C VAL A 73 -33.64 -11.22 -32.70
N ARG A 74 -34.97 -11.08 -32.76
CA ARG A 74 -35.67 -9.79 -32.80
C ARG A 74 -36.15 -9.46 -31.37
N MET A 75 -35.73 -8.32 -30.81
CA MET A 75 -36.23 -7.87 -29.50
C MET A 75 -37.64 -7.31 -29.64
N VAL A 76 -38.55 -7.73 -28.76
CA VAL A 76 -39.93 -7.22 -28.66
C VAL A 76 -40.01 -6.27 -27.45
N PRO A 77 -40.69 -5.12 -27.53
CA PRO A 77 -40.85 -4.18 -26.41
C PRO A 77 -41.63 -4.79 -25.23
N ALA A 78 -41.28 -4.39 -24.00
CA ALA A 78 -41.82 -4.93 -22.75
C ALA A 78 -43.35 -4.74 -22.54
N SER A 79 -44.02 -3.95 -23.37
CA SER A 79 -45.47 -3.70 -23.31
C SER A 79 -46.34 -4.83 -23.89
N GLU A 80 -45.77 -5.78 -24.63
CA GLU A 80 -46.51 -6.93 -25.20
C GLU A 80 -46.46 -8.21 -24.35
N VAL A 81 -45.65 -8.26 -23.28
CA VAL A 81 -45.48 -9.46 -22.43
C VAL A 81 -46.53 -9.54 -21.30
N VAL A 82 -47.33 -8.49 -21.08
CA VAL A 82 -48.24 -8.38 -19.91
C VAL A 82 -49.67 -8.89 -20.19
N LYS A 83 -49.98 -9.46 -21.36
CA LYS A 83 -51.35 -9.92 -21.70
C LYS A 83 -51.59 -11.43 -21.67
N ARG A 84 -50.72 -12.25 -21.09
CA ARG A 84 -50.99 -13.69 -20.91
C ARG A 84 -50.53 -14.22 -19.56
N THR A 85 -51.39 -14.06 -18.54
CA THR A 85 -51.48 -14.98 -17.40
C THR A 85 -52.74 -14.66 -16.59
N THR A 86 -53.85 -15.33 -16.90
CA THR A 86 -54.97 -15.55 -15.98
C THR A 86 -54.81 -16.97 -15.40
N PRO A 87 -54.91 -17.17 -14.07
CA PRO A 87 -54.84 -18.51 -13.49
C PRO A 87 -56.21 -19.22 -13.59
N SER A 88 -56.21 -20.41 -14.19
CA SER A 88 -57.36 -21.30 -14.26
C SER A 88 -57.68 -21.91 -12.90
N THR A 89 -58.93 -21.80 -12.51
CA THR A 89 -59.59 -22.42 -11.35
C THR A 89 -59.53 -23.95 -11.42
N ASN A 90 -58.91 -24.59 -10.43
CA ASN A 90 -59.03 -26.04 -10.23
C ASN A 90 -60.30 -26.36 -9.44
N LYS A 91 -61.25 -27.02 -10.10
CA LYS A 91 -62.41 -27.67 -9.48
C LYS A 91 -61.94 -28.85 -8.63
N ILE A 92 -62.39 -28.88 -7.38
CA ILE A 92 -62.30 -30.05 -6.50
C ILE A 92 -63.66 -30.74 -6.56
N GLU A 93 -63.72 -31.91 -7.21
CA GLU A 93 -64.83 -32.85 -7.03
C GLU A 93 -64.34 -34.10 -6.30
N ILE A 94 -65.00 -34.43 -5.20
CA ILE A 94 -64.80 -35.62 -4.38
C ILE A 94 -65.86 -36.63 -4.81
N VAL A 95 -65.43 -37.81 -5.24
CA VAL A 95 -66.30 -39.00 -5.26
C VAL A 95 -65.48 -40.16 -4.71
N ASN A 96 -65.91 -40.67 -3.55
CA ASN A 96 -65.41 -41.84 -2.82
C ASN A 96 -63.88 -41.92 -2.56
N GLY A 97 -63.38 -40.98 -1.76
CA GLY A 97 -62.44 -41.32 -0.68
C GLY A 97 -60.94 -41.48 -0.95
N THR A 98 -60.45 -41.47 -2.19
CA THR A 98 -58.99 -41.49 -2.47
C THR A 98 -58.66 -40.96 -3.87
N LYS A 99 -57.75 -40.00 -4.01
CA LYS A 99 -57.23 -39.53 -5.32
C LYS A 99 -55.74 -39.86 -5.46
N GLN A 100 -55.45 -40.77 -6.39
CA GLN A 100 -54.12 -41.10 -6.90
C GLN A 100 -54.01 -40.52 -8.32
N ALA A 101 -52.91 -39.84 -8.63
CA ALA A 101 -52.59 -39.39 -9.98
C ALA A 101 -51.49 -40.29 -10.57
N VAL A 102 -51.83 -40.97 -11.66
CA VAL A 102 -51.02 -41.93 -12.42
C VAL A 102 -50.27 -41.18 -13.52
N ASN A 103 -48.95 -41.40 -13.65
CA ASN A 103 -48.22 -41.14 -14.89
C ASN A 103 -47.32 -42.36 -15.19
N GLY A 104 -47.46 -42.90 -16.40
CA GLY A 104 -46.78 -44.09 -16.88
C GLY A 104 -45.54 -43.83 -17.74
N ALA A 105 -44.80 -44.92 -17.97
CA ALA A 105 -43.65 -45.17 -18.85
C ALA A 105 -42.28 -44.57 -18.41
N SER A 106 -41.14 -45.26 -18.42
CA SER A 106 -40.80 -46.67 -18.71
C SER A 106 -39.46 -47.01 -18.01
N LEU A 107 -39.30 -48.29 -17.67
CA LEU A 107 -38.23 -48.87 -16.84
C LEU A 107 -36.94 -49.14 -17.62
N VAL A 108 -35.78 -48.77 -17.05
CA VAL A 108 -34.52 -49.50 -17.20
C VAL A 108 -33.91 -49.70 -15.80
N ARG A 109 -33.77 -50.96 -15.38
CA ARG A 109 -33.23 -51.41 -14.09
C ARG A 109 -31.70 -51.33 -14.05
N ARG A 110 -31.13 -50.77 -12.96
CA ARG A 110 -29.86 -51.21 -12.36
C ARG A 110 -29.94 -51.08 -10.83
N ASN A 111 -29.35 -52.08 -10.16
CA ASN A 111 -29.49 -52.47 -8.75
C ASN A 111 -28.90 -51.49 -7.70
N PRO A 112 -29.21 -51.66 -6.39
CA PRO A 112 -29.24 -50.59 -5.40
C PRO A 112 -27.91 -50.39 -4.67
N THR A 113 -27.55 -49.12 -4.44
CA THR A 113 -26.56 -48.70 -3.42
C THR A 113 -27.29 -48.06 -2.24
N PRO A 114 -26.81 -48.25 -1.00
CA PRO A 114 -27.58 -47.97 0.21
C PRO A 114 -27.81 -46.46 0.41
N ALA A 115 -28.95 -46.15 1.01
CA ALA A 115 -29.47 -44.81 1.22
C ALA A 115 -28.45 -43.89 1.94
N LEU A 116 -27.96 -42.88 1.23
CA LEU A 116 -27.42 -41.67 1.84
C LEU A 116 -28.61 -40.90 2.44
N VAL A 117 -28.68 -40.92 3.76
CA VAL A 117 -29.56 -40.07 4.57
C VAL A 117 -29.43 -38.64 4.09
N LYS A 118 -30.45 -38.15 3.36
CA LYS A 118 -30.61 -36.72 3.12
C LYS A 118 -31.00 -36.08 4.45
N THR A 119 -30.02 -35.55 5.16
CA THR A 119 -30.25 -34.58 6.22
C THR A 119 -31.00 -33.41 5.58
N GLN A 120 -32.29 -33.25 5.90
CA GLN A 120 -33.03 -32.04 5.57
C GLN A 120 -32.32 -30.86 6.28
N LYS A 121 -31.52 -30.09 5.54
CA LYS A 121 -31.09 -28.76 5.99
C LYS A 121 -32.36 -27.93 6.21
N SER A 122 -32.60 -27.57 7.46
CA SER A 122 -33.69 -26.72 7.92
C SER A 122 -33.76 -25.41 7.11
N ARG A 123 -34.99 -24.95 6.82
CA ARG A 123 -35.24 -23.59 6.32
C ARG A 123 -34.54 -22.56 7.23
N PRO A 124 -34.00 -21.45 6.70
CA PRO A 124 -33.48 -20.39 7.54
C PRO A 124 -34.63 -19.81 8.37
N THR A 125 -34.45 -19.76 9.69
CA THR A 125 -35.33 -19.04 10.63
C THR A 125 -35.39 -17.55 10.27
N LYS A 126 -36.58 -16.94 10.39
CA LYS A 126 -36.80 -15.49 10.14
C LYS A 126 -36.06 -14.60 11.15
N GLU A 127 -35.65 -15.14 12.27
CA GLU A 127 -34.95 -14.42 13.33
C GLU A 127 -33.44 -14.40 13.09
N LEU A 128 -32.81 -13.31 13.54
CA LEU A 128 -31.37 -13.14 13.54
C LEU A 128 -30.74 -14.16 14.53
N PRO A 129 -29.68 -14.89 14.16
CA PRO A 129 -29.02 -15.79 15.10
C PRO A 129 -28.58 -15.04 16.37
N PRO A 130 -28.62 -15.70 17.55
CA PRO A 130 -28.30 -15.08 18.82
C PRO A 130 -26.88 -14.52 18.81
N MET A 131 -26.71 -13.34 19.41
CA MET A 131 -25.41 -12.72 19.59
C MET A 131 -24.53 -13.62 20.46
N GLU A 132 -23.48 -14.21 19.87
CA GLU A 132 -22.33 -14.64 20.64
C GLU A 132 -21.78 -13.39 21.36
N GLU A 133 -21.54 -13.42 22.67
CA GLU A 133 -21.14 -12.24 23.47
C GLU A 133 -19.81 -11.63 22.97
N LEU A 134 -19.87 -10.81 21.92
CA LEU A 134 -18.78 -9.95 21.53
C LEU A 134 -18.71 -8.83 22.57
N LYS A 135 -17.64 -8.89 23.38
CA LYS A 135 -17.13 -7.80 24.23
C LYS A 135 -16.90 -6.54 23.38
N VAL A 136 -17.94 -5.75 23.15
CA VAL A 136 -17.83 -4.36 22.73
C VAL A 136 -17.55 -3.57 24.00
N LEU A 137 -16.49 -2.76 24.00
CA LEU A 137 -16.14 -1.94 25.14
C LEU A 137 -17.26 -0.90 25.39
N PRO A 138 -17.53 -0.51 26.65
CA PRO A 138 -18.53 0.51 27.00
C PRO A 138 -18.22 1.86 26.33
N SER A 139 -19.16 2.82 26.43
CA SER A 139 -19.25 4.04 25.60
C SER A 139 -17.95 4.83 25.40
N ASP A 140 -17.86 5.53 24.25
CA ASP A 140 -16.72 6.36 23.88
C ASP A 140 -16.64 7.72 24.60
N ASP A 141 -17.56 8.00 25.53
CA ASP A 141 -17.73 9.32 26.19
C ASP A 141 -16.48 9.82 26.95
N GLY A 142 -15.53 8.93 27.28
CA GLY A 142 -14.25 9.28 27.90
C GLY A 142 -13.16 9.80 26.95
N PHE A 143 -13.38 9.79 25.64
CA PHE A 143 -12.38 10.16 24.64
C PHE A 143 -12.61 11.56 24.07
N SER A 144 -11.55 12.37 23.96
CA SER A 144 -11.63 13.74 23.40
C SER A 144 -12.12 13.78 21.95
N TRP A 145 -11.95 12.67 21.22
CA TRP A 145 -12.43 12.48 19.86
C TRP A 145 -13.85 11.89 19.75
N ALA A 146 -14.55 11.64 20.86
CA ALA A 146 -15.98 11.28 20.81
C ALA A 146 -16.88 12.51 20.59
N ASN A 147 -16.32 13.72 20.73
CA ASN A 147 -17.03 14.98 20.52
C ASN A 147 -17.09 15.33 19.03
N GLU A 148 -18.29 15.65 18.52
CA GLU A 148 -18.52 16.04 17.12
C GLU A 148 -17.99 17.47 16.82
N ASN A 149 -17.97 18.32 17.85
CA ASN A 149 -17.62 19.73 17.74
C ASN A 149 -16.14 19.97 18.07
N TYR A 150 -15.27 19.50 17.19
CA TYR A 150 -13.83 19.77 17.30
C TYR A 150 -13.51 21.25 17.16
N ASN A 151 -12.80 21.78 18.16
CA ASN A 151 -12.08 23.04 18.02
C ASN A 151 -10.75 22.77 17.30
N SER A 152 -10.58 23.35 16.11
CA SER A 152 -9.39 23.15 15.28
C SER A 152 -8.10 23.54 16.00
N TRP A 153 -8.15 24.55 16.87
CA TRP A 153 -6.96 25.03 17.57
C TRP A 153 -6.52 24.08 18.68
N GLN A 154 -7.46 23.66 19.54
CA GLN A 154 -7.18 22.67 20.59
C GLN A 154 -6.67 21.36 19.98
N ARG A 155 -7.32 20.89 18.92
CA ARG A 155 -6.88 19.67 18.23
C ARG A 155 -5.48 19.80 17.65
N SER A 156 -5.14 20.94 17.06
CA SER A 156 -3.79 21.19 16.55
C SER A 156 -2.77 21.21 17.69
N ALA A 157 -3.09 21.84 18.82
CA ALA A 157 -2.22 21.84 20.00
C ALA A 157 -1.97 20.42 20.54
N ASP A 158 -2.99 19.56 20.58
CA ASP A 158 -2.86 18.16 20.99
C ASP A 158 -1.91 17.39 20.06
N VAL A 159 -2.10 17.54 18.75
CA VAL A 159 -1.27 16.88 17.73
C VAL A 159 0.19 17.33 17.82
N TRP A 160 0.43 18.64 17.88
CA TRP A 160 1.80 19.18 17.97
C TRP A 160 2.47 18.85 19.31
N SER A 161 1.73 18.88 20.41
CA SER A 161 2.22 18.46 21.73
C SER A 161 2.62 16.98 21.75
N PHE A 162 1.82 16.13 21.12
CA PHE A 162 2.14 14.72 20.93
C PHE A 162 3.41 14.53 20.10
N VAL A 163 3.52 15.20 18.95
CA VAL A 163 4.67 15.11 18.05
C VAL A 163 5.95 15.59 18.74
N LEU A 164 5.88 16.70 19.47
CA LEU A 164 7.00 17.23 20.24
C LEU A 164 7.40 16.26 21.36
N SER A 165 6.43 15.71 22.09
CA SER A 165 6.68 14.72 23.15
C SER A 165 7.33 13.45 22.61
N LEU A 166 6.84 12.94 21.47
CA LEU A 166 7.42 11.79 20.79
C LEU A 166 8.86 12.10 20.34
N ARG A 167 9.10 13.29 19.79
CA ARG A 167 10.43 13.73 19.36
C ARG A 167 11.41 13.79 20.53
N VAL A 168 11.03 14.39 21.65
CA VAL A 168 11.87 14.43 22.86
C VAL A 168 12.20 13.02 23.34
N ARG A 169 11.22 12.11 23.39
CA ARG A 169 11.45 10.71 23.79
C ARG A 169 12.42 10.00 22.86
N VAL A 170 12.22 10.09 21.54
CA VAL A 170 13.11 9.47 20.55
C VAL A 170 14.52 10.05 20.60
N LEU A 171 14.67 11.35 20.85
CA LEU A 171 15.98 11.98 21.06
C LEU A 171 16.66 11.42 22.32
N LEU A 172 15.94 11.26 23.43
CA LEU A 172 16.44 10.66 24.67
C LEU A 172 16.75 9.16 24.52
N ASP A 173 16.05 8.45 23.64
CA ASP A 173 16.33 7.04 23.33
C ASP A 173 17.66 6.87 22.58
N ASN A 174 18.07 7.87 21.80
CA ASN A 174 19.32 7.85 21.04
C ASN A 174 20.48 8.57 21.74
N ALA A 175 20.19 9.39 22.76
CA ALA A 175 21.18 10.10 23.56
C ALA A 175 21.92 9.16 24.51
N LYS A 176 23.17 8.80 24.18
CA LYS A 176 24.01 7.92 25.02
C LYS A 176 24.19 8.44 26.45
N TRP A 177 24.22 9.76 26.64
CA TRP A 177 24.37 10.41 27.94
C TRP A 177 23.12 10.26 28.84
N ALA A 178 21.95 9.99 28.26
CA ALA A 178 20.70 9.86 29.01
C ALA A 178 20.56 8.50 29.72
N TYR A 179 21.54 7.60 29.61
CA TYR A 179 21.53 6.27 30.22
C TYR A 179 22.36 6.25 31.52
N ILE A 180 21.66 6.23 32.65
CA ILE A 180 22.27 6.11 33.98
C ILE A 180 23.00 4.75 34.08
N GLY A 181 24.27 4.80 34.50
CA GLY A 181 25.13 3.60 34.59
C GLY A 181 25.60 3.07 33.24
N GLY A 182 25.74 3.92 32.22
CA GLY A 182 26.32 3.58 30.92
C GLY A 182 25.33 3.03 29.89
N PHE A 183 25.67 3.25 28.61
CA PHE A 183 24.90 2.82 27.44
C PHE A 183 25.17 1.36 27.10
N THR A 184 24.10 0.58 26.91
CA THR A 184 24.13 -0.79 26.36
C THR A 184 23.00 -0.95 25.35
N GLU A 185 23.21 -1.79 24.33
CA GLU A 185 22.21 -2.03 23.27
C GLU A 185 20.89 -2.57 23.86
N ASP A 186 20.95 -3.42 24.90
CA ASP A 186 19.77 -3.92 25.60
C ASP A 186 18.98 -2.84 26.35
N LYS A 187 19.69 -1.91 27.03
CA LYS A 187 19.03 -0.76 27.70
C LYS A 187 18.33 0.13 26.69
N GLN A 188 18.94 0.36 25.52
CA GLN A 188 18.31 1.13 24.45
C GLN A 188 17.08 0.43 23.88
N LYS A 189 17.17 -0.88 23.62
CA LYS A 189 16.04 -1.69 23.15
C LYS A 189 14.87 -1.65 24.14
N ASN A 190 15.14 -1.79 25.43
CA ASN A 190 14.12 -1.72 26.47
C ASN A 190 13.47 -0.33 26.56
N ARG A 191 14.26 0.75 26.43
CA ARG A 191 13.72 2.12 26.41
C ARG A 191 12.84 2.36 25.17
N ARG A 192 13.28 1.93 23.98
CA ARG A 192 12.47 1.98 22.75
C ARG A 192 11.15 1.24 22.88
N ARG A 193 11.14 0.05 23.50
CA ARG A 193 9.89 -0.69 23.80
C ARG A 193 8.93 0.12 24.69
N LYS A 194 9.45 0.78 25.73
CA LYS A 194 8.63 1.66 26.59
C LYS A 194 8.09 2.87 25.80
N THR A 195 8.91 3.48 24.95
CA THR A 195 8.48 4.58 24.07
C THR A 195 7.43 4.11 23.06
N ALA A 196 7.58 2.91 22.51
CA ALA A 196 6.63 2.30 21.57
C ALA A 196 5.27 1.98 22.23
N SER A 197 5.26 1.44 23.46
CA SER A 197 4.03 1.25 24.23
C SER A 197 3.34 2.59 24.53
N TRP A 198 4.11 3.60 24.94
CA TRP A 198 3.59 4.95 25.16
C TRP A 198 3.01 5.57 23.87
N LEU A 199 3.68 5.35 22.73
CA LEU A 199 3.19 5.79 21.42
C LEU A 199 1.83 5.16 21.12
N ARG A 200 1.69 3.84 21.29
CA ARG A 200 0.43 3.12 21.06
C ARG A 200 -0.71 3.70 21.90
N GLU A 201 -0.49 3.94 23.18
CA GLU A 201 -1.48 4.54 24.09
C GLU A 201 -1.87 5.95 23.66
N ARG A 202 -0.90 6.79 23.27
CA ARG A 202 -1.17 8.14 22.78
C ARG A 202 -1.91 8.14 21.45
N VAL A 203 -1.59 7.22 20.56
CA VAL A 203 -2.30 7.03 19.28
C VAL A 203 -3.77 6.68 19.54
N LEU A 204 -4.08 5.80 20.49
CA LEU A 204 -5.45 5.49 20.91
C LEU A 204 -6.18 6.72 21.47
N GLN A 205 -5.48 7.53 22.28
CA GLN A 205 -6.03 8.78 22.84
C GLN A 205 -6.26 9.87 21.79
N LEU A 206 -5.43 9.94 20.74
CA LEU A 206 -5.60 10.88 19.64
C LEU A 206 -6.78 10.46 18.75
N GLY A 207 -7.04 9.17 18.62
CA GLY A 207 -8.26 8.67 17.99
C GLY A 207 -8.13 8.27 16.53
N PRO A 208 -9.26 8.24 15.78
CA PRO A 208 -9.39 7.48 14.54
C PRO A 208 -8.29 7.70 13.50
N THR A 209 -7.91 8.95 13.21
CA THR A 209 -6.88 9.26 12.22
C THR A 209 -5.53 8.66 12.60
N PHE A 210 -5.09 8.86 13.85
CA PHE A 210 -3.81 8.34 14.33
C PHE A 210 -3.82 6.83 14.49
N ILE A 211 -4.96 6.23 14.88
CA ILE A 211 -5.11 4.78 14.93
C ILE A 211 -4.88 4.18 13.54
N LYS A 212 -5.51 4.76 12.50
CA LYS A 212 -5.31 4.31 11.13
C LYS A 212 -3.89 4.55 10.63
N LEU A 213 -3.28 5.70 10.91
CA LEU A 213 -1.87 5.94 10.58
C LEU A 213 -0.94 4.95 11.30
N GLY A 214 -1.23 4.59 12.55
CA GLY A 214 -0.52 3.56 13.30
C GLY A 214 -0.64 2.19 12.66
N GLN A 215 -1.85 1.81 12.21
CA GLN A 215 -2.08 0.56 11.47
C GLN A 215 -1.32 0.55 10.13
N LEU A 216 -1.36 1.64 9.35
CA LEU A 216 -0.56 1.77 8.13
C LEU A 216 0.95 1.67 8.43
N SER A 217 1.41 2.34 9.48
CA SER A 217 2.82 2.36 9.92
C SER A 217 3.31 1.02 10.48
N SER A 218 2.41 0.19 11.03
CA SER A 218 2.74 -1.14 11.57
C SER A 218 3.22 -2.15 10.51
N THR A 219 3.23 -1.76 9.25
CA THR A 219 3.72 -2.58 8.13
C THR A 219 4.93 -1.98 7.43
N ARG A 220 5.40 -0.81 7.90
CA ARG A 220 6.51 -0.04 7.32
C ARG A 220 7.76 -0.15 8.21
N SER A 221 8.40 -1.32 8.21
CA SER A 221 9.67 -1.55 8.92
C SER A 221 10.84 -0.74 8.38
N ASP A 222 10.69 -0.17 7.18
CA ASP A 222 11.61 0.81 6.59
C ASP A 222 11.53 2.17 7.31
N LEU A 223 10.37 2.52 7.87
CA LEU A 223 10.13 3.80 8.53
C LEU A 223 10.41 3.75 10.04
N PHE A 224 10.06 2.64 10.70
CA PHE A 224 10.10 2.52 12.17
C PHE A 224 10.97 1.35 12.64
N PRO A 225 11.68 1.49 13.78
CA PRO A 225 12.35 0.36 14.42
C PRO A 225 11.36 -0.76 14.76
N ARG A 226 11.83 -2.01 14.76
CA ARG A 226 10.98 -3.19 14.99
C ARG A 226 10.15 -3.10 16.27
N GLU A 227 10.70 -2.54 17.35
CA GLU A 227 9.97 -2.37 18.61
C GLU A 227 8.71 -1.49 18.48
N PHE A 228 8.75 -0.49 17.59
CA PHE A 228 7.60 0.38 17.30
C PHE A 228 6.58 -0.32 16.42
N VAL A 229 7.05 -1.03 15.38
CA VAL A 229 6.20 -1.82 14.47
C VAL A 229 5.40 -2.86 15.26
N ASP A 230 6.06 -3.61 16.13
CA ASP A 230 5.44 -4.67 16.95
C ASP A 230 4.35 -4.11 17.91
N GLU A 231 4.55 -2.91 18.47
CA GLU A 231 3.53 -2.28 19.34
C GLU A 231 2.38 -1.65 18.54
N LEU A 232 2.67 -1.05 17.38
CA LEU A 232 1.63 -0.48 16.51
C LEU A 232 0.76 -1.56 15.88
N ALA A 233 1.29 -2.77 15.63
CA ALA A 233 0.52 -3.92 15.17
C ALA A 233 -0.64 -4.28 16.12
N LYS A 234 -0.52 -3.96 17.41
CA LYS A 234 -1.56 -4.17 18.43
C LYS A 234 -2.72 -3.18 18.35
N LEU A 235 -2.63 -2.11 17.53
CA LEU A 235 -3.72 -1.13 17.34
C LEU A 235 -4.94 -1.68 16.60
N GLN A 236 -4.98 -2.98 16.32
CA GLN A 236 -6.12 -3.67 15.72
C GLN A 236 -7.24 -3.95 16.73
N ASP A 237 -7.09 -3.49 17.98
CA ASP A 237 -8.05 -3.68 19.06
C ASP A 237 -9.39 -2.93 18.85
N ARG A 238 -10.44 -3.50 19.46
CA ARG A 238 -11.81 -2.98 19.40
C ARG A 238 -11.88 -1.61 20.07
N VAL A 239 -12.35 -0.62 19.34
CA VAL A 239 -12.61 0.73 19.86
C VAL A 239 -14.03 0.75 20.46
N PRO A 240 -14.27 1.49 21.57
CA PRO A 240 -15.60 1.75 22.10
C PRO A 240 -16.65 2.12 21.04
N ALA A 241 -17.85 1.57 21.18
CA ALA A 241 -18.99 1.95 20.33
C ALA A 241 -19.57 3.30 20.77
N PHE A 242 -20.08 4.07 19.81
CA PHE A 242 -20.87 5.26 20.11
C PHE A 242 -22.33 4.88 20.36
N SER A 243 -23.06 5.75 21.07
CA SER A 243 -24.44 5.46 21.51
C SER A 243 -25.36 5.07 20.35
N PRO A 244 -26.30 4.12 20.56
CA PRO A 244 -27.28 3.73 19.52
C PRO A 244 -28.09 4.91 18.98
N ALA A 245 -28.48 5.87 19.84
CA ALA A 245 -29.22 7.06 19.44
C ALA A 245 -28.46 7.92 18.41
N LYS A 246 -27.14 8.12 18.62
CA LYS A 246 -26.28 8.80 17.65
C LYS A 246 -26.21 8.03 16.33
N ALA A 247 -26.11 6.70 16.38
CA ALA A 247 -26.05 5.87 15.18
C ALA A 247 -27.35 5.97 14.36
N ILE A 248 -28.50 5.82 15.01
CA ILE A 248 -29.81 5.92 14.40
C ILE A 248 -29.99 7.31 13.77
N GLY A 249 -29.80 8.38 14.54
CA GLY A 249 -29.97 9.74 14.00
C GLY A 249 -29.04 10.06 12.82
N PHE A 250 -27.83 9.50 12.84
CA PHE A 250 -26.89 9.66 11.73
C PHE A 250 -27.30 8.86 10.49
N ILE A 251 -27.79 7.62 10.65
CA ILE A 251 -28.36 6.83 9.55
C ILE A 251 -29.55 7.55 8.93
N GLU A 252 -30.47 8.04 9.76
CA GLU A 252 -31.69 8.73 9.32
C GLU A 252 -31.36 10.02 8.56
N THR A 253 -30.37 10.77 9.03
CA THR A 253 -29.90 12.00 8.35
C THR A 253 -29.26 11.69 7.01
N GLU A 254 -28.44 10.64 6.94
CA GLU A 254 -27.69 10.30 5.72
C GLU A 254 -28.58 9.62 4.65
N LEU A 255 -29.55 8.79 5.06
CA LEU A 255 -30.48 8.10 4.15
C LEU A 255 -31.79 8.86 3.93
N GLY A 256 -32.07 9.92 4.70
CA GLY A 256 -33.21 10.82 4.52
C GLY A 256 -34.57 10.25 4.95
N ALA A 257 -34.59 9.16 5.73
CA ALA A 257 -35.81 8.54 6.23
C ALA A 257 -35.64 7.96 7.65
N PRO A 258 -36.71 7.88 8.45
CA PRO A 258 -36.68 7.26 9.77
C PRO A 258 -36.27 5.76 9.73
N ILE A 259 -35.61 5.29 10.79
CA ILE A 259 -35.03 3.93 10.84
C ILE A 259 -36.08 2.83 10.69
N ASN A 260 -37.29 3.07 11.22
CA ASN A 260 -38.43 2.15 11.16
C ASN A 260 -39.12 2.10 9.78
N VAL A 261 -38.84 3.07 8.92
CA VAL A 261 -39.28 3.09 7.51
C VAL A 261 -38.24 2.40 6.62
N LEU A 262 -36.96 2.53 6.98
CA LEU A 262 -35.86 1.90 6.26
C LEU A 262 -35.78 0.40 6.56
N PHE A 263 -35.91 0.01 7.83
CA PHE A 263 -35.70 -1.35 8.29
C PHE A 263 -36.93 -1.84 9.06
N LYS A 264 -37.28 -3.11 8.82
CA LYS A 264 -38.30 -3.81 9.61
C LYS A 264 -37.85 -3.99 11.05
N GLU A 265 -36.60 -4.40 11.22
CA GLU A 265 -35.96 -4.62 12.53
C GLU A 265 -34.54 -4.06 12.44
N PHE A 266 -34.09 -3.33 13.46
CA PHE A 266 -32.73 -2.79 13.57
C PHE A 266 -32.20 -3.09 14.98
N GLU A 267 -31.01 -3.68 15.07
CA GLU A 267 -30.38 -3.97 16.36
C GLU A 267 -29.61 -2.75 16.88
N ASP A 268 -30.10 -2.16 17.97
CA ASP A 268 -29.44 -1.01 18.64
C ASP A 268 -28.00 -1.31 19.06
N ARG A 269 -27.73 -2.55 19.49
CA ARG A 269 -26.40 -2.96 19.91
C ARG A 269 -25.56 -3.33 18.67
N PRO A 270 -24.43 -2.66 18.42
CA PRO A 270 -23.59 -3.01 17.28
C PRO A 270 -22.94 -4.38 17.47
N ILE A 271 -22.77 -5.11 16.35
CA ILE A 271 -22.05 -6.39 16.32
C ILE A 271 -20.54 -6.20 16.32
N ALA A 272 -20.09 -5.06 15.82
CA ALA A 272 -18.68 -4.70 15.74
C ALA A 272 -18.53 -3.19 15.83
N ALA A 273 -17.47 -2.75 16.51
CA ALA A 273 -17.04 -1.37 16.54
C ALA A 273 -15.56 -1.33 16.14
N ALA A 274 -15.22 -0.39 15.27
CA ALA A 274 -13.89 -0.16 14.74
C ALA A 274 -13.51 1.33 14.90
N SER A 275 -12.29 1.68 14.49
CA SER A 275 -11.80 3.06 14.62
C SER A 275 -12.61 4.06 13.78
N LEU A 276 -13.11 3.68 12.60
CA LEU A 276 -13.83 4.59 11.71
C LEU A 276 -15.36 4.55 11.85
N GLY A 277 -15.91 3.55 12.51
CA GLY A 277 -17.36 3.35 12.55
C GLY A 277 -17.77 2.12 13.36
N GLN A 278 -19.05 1.80 13.29
CA GLN A 278 -19.61 0.59 13.88
C GLN A 278 -20.60 -0.08 12.94
N VAL A 279 -20.90 -1.35 13.20
CA VAL A 279 -21.71 -2.19 12.34
C VAL A 279 -22.92 -2.70 13.12
N HIS A 280 -24.11 -2.47 12.60
CA HIS A 280 -25.38 -2.92 13.17
C HIS A 280 -25.99 -4.02 12.29
N ARG A 281 -26.76 -4.92 12.88
CA ARG A 281 -27.60 -5.84 12.11
C ARG A 281 -28.98 -5.24 11.92
N ALA A 282 -29.56 -5.52 10.77
CA ALA A 282 -30.93 -5.12 10.47
C ALA A 282 -31.61 -6.15 9.56
N ILE A 283 -32.93 -6.05 9.48
CA ILE A 283 -33.77 -6.82 8.56
C ILE A 283 -34.55 -5.83 7.70
N LEU A 284 -34.44 -5.98 6.39
CA LEU A 284 -35.21 -5.19 5.42
C LEU A 284 -36.69 -5.62 5.41
N HIS A 285 -37.58 -4.75 4.90
CA HIS A 285 -39.01 -5.08 4.80
C HIS A 285 -39.32 -6.28 3.88
N ASN A 286 -38.43 -6.60 2.95
CA ASN A 286 -38.51 -7.80 2.11
C ASN A 286 -38.03 -9.09 2.82
N GLY A 287 -37.55 -8.99 4.06
CA GLY A 287 -37.06 -10.09 4.87
C GLY A 287 -35.57 -10.40 4.73
N GLU A 288 -34.83 -9.67 3.89
CA GLU A 288 -33.38 -9.85 3.75
C GLU A 288 -32.65 -9.35 5.00
N LYS A 289 -31.65 -10.14 5.44
CA LYS A 289 -30.81 -9.83 6.59
C LYS A 289 -29.60 -9.04 6.11
N VAL A 290 -29.36 -7.88 6.71
CA VAL A 290 -28.29 -6.96 6.31
C VAL A 290 -27.45 -6.52 7.50
N VAL A 291 -26.26 -6.02 7.20
CA VAL A 291 -25.44 -5.24 8.12
C VAL A 291 -25.35 -3.81 7.62
N VAL A 292 -25.49 -2.88 8.54
CA VAL A 292 -25.40 -1.44 8.30
C VAL A 292 -24.13 -0.94 8.95
N LYS A 293 -23.10 -0.67 8.16
CA LYS A 293 -21.87 0.00 8.62
C LYS A 293 -22.14 1.51 8.66
N VAL A 294 -21.86 2.14 9.79
CA VAL A 294 -22.10 3.56 10.03
C VAL A 294 -20.79 4.20 10.48
N GLN A 295 -20.39 5.28 9.80
CA GLN A 295 -19.19 6.03 10.19
C GLN A 295 -19.40 6.74 11.54
N ARG A 296 -18.29 7.02 12.23
CA ARG A 296 -18.32 7.89 13.40
C ARG A 296 -18.79 9.30 13.01
N PRO A 297 -19.72 9.91 13.76
CA PRO A 297 -20.09 11.31 13.56
C PRO A 297 -18.88 12.24 13.64
N GLY A 298 -18.80 13.24 12.75
CA GLY A 298 -17.71 14.22 12.72
C GLY A 298 -16.36 13.71 12.18
N LEU A 299 -16.25 12.45 11.75
CA LEU A 299 -14.99 11.83 11.33
C LEU A 299 -14.26 12.58 10.21
N LYS A 300 -14.98 13.02 9.17
CA LYS A 300 -14.37 13.78 8.06
C LYS A 300 -13.74 15.09 8.55
N LYS A 301 -14.41 15.82 9.43
CA LYS A 301 -13.91 17.08 10.00
C LYS A 301 -12.65 16.84 10.82
N LEU A 302 -12.62 15.76 11.60
CA LEU A 302 -11.43 15.33 12.34
C LEU A 302 -10.25 15.06 11.39
N PHE A 303 -10.49 14.28 10.33
CA PHE A 303 -9.48 13.93 9.33
C PHE A 303 -8.92 15.19 8.64
N ASP A 304 -9.79 16.12 8.24
CA ASP A 304 -9.39 17.36 7.58
C ASP A 304 -8.48 18.23 8.47
N ILE A 305 -8.68 18.23 9.79
CA ILE A 305 -7.83 18.95 10.75
C ILE A 305 -6.51 18.22 10.99
N ASP A 306 -6.57 16.90 11.20
CA ASP A 306 -5.39 16.09 11.50
C ASP A 306 -4.44 16.01 10.31
N LEU A 307 -4.96 15.77 9.10
CA LEU A 307 -4.16 15.72 7.87
C LEU A 307 -3.50 17.07 7.57
N ARG A 308 -4.17 18.19 7.86
CA ARG A 308 -3.56 19.51 7.73
C ARG A 308 -2.35 19.67 8.66
N ASN A 309 -2.45 19.22 9.90
CA ASN A 309 -1.33 19.23 10.83
C ASN A 309 -0.21 18.28 10.39
N LEU A 310 -0.55 17.07 9.94
CA LEU A 310 0.40 16.08 9.44
C LEU A 310 1.15 16.57 8.20
N LYS A 311 0.49 17.34 7.32
CA LYS A 311 1.14 17.98 6.18
C LYS A 311 2.24 18.94 6.64
N LEU A 312 1.94 19.81 7.59
CA LEU A 312 2.92 20.75 8.16
C LEU A 312 4.09 20.01 8.83
N ILE A 313 3.79 18.90 9.51
CA ILE A 313 4.80 18.04 10.14
C ILE A 313 5.68 17.36 9.07
N ALA A 314 5.10 16.87 7.98
CA ALA A 314 5.83 16.28 6.86
C ALA A 314 6.72 17.31 6.17
N GLU A 315 6.20 18.52 5.91
CA GLU A 315 6.98 19.64 5.36
C GLU A 315 8.14 20.04 6.29
N TYR A 316 7.92 20.05 7.61
CA TYR A 316 8.96 20.30 8.59
C TYR A 316 10.07 19.25 8.56
N PHE A 317 9.72 17.95 8.47
CA PHE A 317 10.72 16.88 8.37
C PHE A 317 11.46 16.88 7.02
N GLN A 318 10.77 17.19 5.93
CA GLN A 318 11.38 17.29 4.61
C GLN A 318 12.45 18.39 4.55
N LYS A 319 12.20 19.53 5.21
CA LYS A 319 13.12 20.68 5.25
C LYS A 319 14.29 20.50 6.22
N SER A 320 14.22 19.53 7.13
CA SER A 320 15.23 19.36 8.17
C SER A 320 16.35 18.42 7.70
N GLU A 321 17.54 18.97 7.47
CA GLU A 321 18.73 18.21 7.08
C GLU A 321 19.14 17.14 8.13
N THR A 322 18.87 17.39 9.41
CA THR A 322 19.26 16.53 10.52
C THR A 322 18.23 15.46 10.88
N LEU A 323 16.97 15.60 10.46
CA LEU A 323 15.84 14.77 10.91
C LEU A 323 15.32 13.80 9.84
N GLY A 324 16.03 13.70 8.73
CA GLY A 324 15.73 12.83 7.59
C GLY A 324 15.56 13.63 6.32
N GLY A 325 16.61 14.36 5.91
CA GLY A 325 16.68 15.14 4.68
C GLY A 325 16.40 14.32 3.41
N PRO A 326 16.83 14.74 2.20
CA PRO A 326 16.36 14.21 0.90
C PRO A 326 16.47 12.68 0.68
N THR A 327 17.07 11.94 1.61
CA THR A 327 17.01 10.47 1.74
C THR A 327 15.61 9.87 1.85
N ARG A 328 14.59 10.61 2.34
CA ARG A 328 13.21 10.11 2.48
C ARG A 328 12.20 11.14 1.98
N ASP A 329 11.20 10.66 1.25
CA ASP A 329 10.12 11.47 0.71
C ASP A 329 8.95 11.54 1.71
N TRP A 330 9.08 12.42 2.71
CA TRP A 330 8.06 12.59 3.75
C TRP A 330 6.75 13.14 3.20
N ILE A 331 6.83 13.98 2.16
CA ILE A 331 5.66 14.54 1.49
C ILE A 331 4.93 13.43 0.73
N GLY A 332 5.65 12.60 -0.04
CA GLY A 332 5.06 11.46 -0.73
C GLY A 332 4.43 10.44 0.22
N ILE A 333 5.08 10.15 1.36
CA ILE A 333 4.50 9.28 2.41
C ILE A 333 3.21 9.91 2.98
N TYR A 334 3.22 11.21 3.25
CA TYR A 334 2.02 11.92 3.71
C TYR A 334 0.89 11.83 2.66
N GLU A 335 1.18 12.09 1.39
CA GLU A 335 0.20 12.05 0.30
C GLU A 335 -0.40 10.65 0.12
N GLU A 336 0.43 9.61 0.21
CA GLU A 336 0.01 8.21 0.21
C GLU A 336 -0.96 7.95 1.38
N CYS A 337 -0.58 8.32 2.60
CA CYS A 337 -1.41 8.09 3.78
C CYS A 337 -2.72 8.88 3.74
N ALA A 338 -2.69 10.14 3.31
CA ALA A 338 -3.86 10.98 3.17
C ALA A 338 -4.84 10.40 2.14
N THR A 339 -4.32 9.91 1.01
CA THR A 339 -5.13 9.28 -0.04
C THR A 339 -5.85 8.05 0.49
N ILE A 340 -5.14 7.15 1.19
CA ILE A 340 -5.74 5.95 1.78
C ILE A 340 -6.82 6.32 2.80
N LEU A 341 -6.54 7.26 3.69
CA LEU A 341 -7.48 7.67 4.72
C LEU A 341 -8.78 8.24 4.15
N TYR A 342 -8.70 9.04 3.07
CA TYR A 342 -9.91 9.55 2.41
C TYR A 342 -10.67 8.46 1.66
N GLN A 343 -9.98 7.50 1.04
CA GLN A 343 -10.62 6.35 0.41
C GLN A 343 -11.34 5.47 1.44
N GLU A 344 -10.79 5.34 2.64
CA GLU A 344 -11.35 4.50 3.71
C GLU A 344 -12.64 5.05 4.34
N ILE A 345 -12.85 6.37 4.24
CA ILE A 345 -14.11 7.02 4.66
C ILE A 345 -15.09 7.24 3.50
N ASP A 346 -14.79 6.74 2.30
CA ASP A 346 -15.72 6.77 1.18
C ASP A 346 -16.42 5.40 1.04
N TYR A 347 -17.58 5.28 1.68
CA TYR A 347 -18.36 4.05 1.68
C TYR A 347 -19.00 3.72 0.32
N ILE A 348 -19.18 4.72 -0.56
CA ILE A 348 -19.61 4.46 -1.93
C ILE A 348 -18.47 3.78 -2.69
N ASN A 349 -17.24 4.23 -2.50
CA ASN A 349 -16.07 3.58 -3.11
C ASN A 349 -15.88 2.15 -2.56
N GLU A 350 -16.01 1.94 -1.25
CA GLU A 350 -15.97 0.59 -0.66
C GLU A 350 -17.05 -0.32 -1.26
N GLY A 351 -18.29 0.15 -1.41
CA GLY A 351 -19.36 -0.62 -2.06
C GLY A 351 -19.04 -0.97 -3.53
N LYS A 352 -18.48 -0.02 -4.30
CA LYS A 352 -18.08 -0.25 -5.70
C LYS A 352 -16.96 -1.29 -5.79
N ASN A 353 -16.01 -1.21 -4.86
CA ASN A 353 -14.92 -2.17 -4.73
C ASN A 353 -15.45 -3.57 -4.41
N ALA A 354 -16.39 -3.69 -3.47
CA ALA A 354 -17.04 -4.95 -3.13
C ALA A 354 -17.75 -5.56 -4.34
N ASP A 355 -18.51 -4.78 -5.11
CA ASP A 355 -19.19 -5.25 -6.31
C ASP A 355 -18.24 -5.70 -7.41
N ARG A 356 -17.16 -4.95 -7.62
CA ARG A 356 -16.10 -5.34 -8.56
C ARG A 356 -15.44 -6.65 -8.13
N PHE A 357 -15.07 -6.77 -6.86
CA PHE A 357 -14.44 -7.97 -6.31
C PHE A 357 -15.38 -9.18 -6.43
N ARG A 358 -16.65 -9.02 -6.09
CA ARG A 358 -17.70 -10.03 -6.28
C ARG A 358 -17.82 -10.50 -7.73
N ARG A 359 -17.78 -9.57 -8.68
CA ARG A 359 -17.82 -9.88 -10.12
C ARG A 359 -16.58 -10.66 -10.57
N ASP A 360 -15.41 -10.31 -10.04
CA ASP A 360 -14.15 -10.95 -10.38
C ASP A 360 -14.10 -12.40 -9.86
N PHE A 361 -14.68 -12.66 -8.68
CA PHE A 361 -14.79 -13.99 -8.06
C PHE A 361 -16.05 -14.78 -8.41
N ARG A 362 -16.90 -14.31 -9.33
CA ARG A 362 -18.20 -14.97 -9.67
C ARG A 362 -18.11 -16.44 -10.06
N ASN A 363 -16.96 -16.90 -10.56
CA ASN A 363 -16.72 -18.28 -10.98
C ASN A 363 -16.02 -19.13 -9.89
N THR A 364 -15.63 -18.52 -8.78
CA THR A 364 -14.87 -19.13 -7.71
C THR A 364 -15.80 -19.39 -6.52
N LYS A 365 -16.44 -20.55 -6.50
CA LYS A 365 -17.52 -20.88 -5.55
C LYS A 365 -17.10 -20.86 -4.07
N TRP A 366 -15.81 -20.99 -3.79
CA TRP A 366 -15.24 -21.00 -2.44
C TRP A 366 -14.79 -19.62 -1.96
N VAL A 367 -15.06 -18.54 -2.72
CA VAL A 367 -14.93 -17.15 -2.27
C VAL A 367 -16.32 -16.51 -2.21
N ARG A 368 -16.66 -15.90 -1.07
CA ARG A 368 -17.94 -15.22 -0.84
C ARG A 368 -17.72 -13.75 -0.50
N VAL A 369 -18.54 -12.92 -1.13
CA VAL A 369 -18.52 -11.46 -0.99
C VAL A 369 -19.95 -11.00 -0.72
N PRO A 370 -20.21 -10.31 0.39
CA PRO A 370 -21.52 -9.76 0.69
C PRO A 370 -22.05 -8.88 -0.44
N MET A 371 -23.33 -9.04 -0.79
CA MET A 371 -23.99 -8.14 -1.73
C MET A 371 -24.19 -6.74 -1.15
N VAL A 372 -23.96 -5.71 -1.95
CA VAL A 372 -24.22 -4.31 -1.57
C VAL A 372 -25.68 -3.97 -1.81
N PHE A 373 -26.31 -3.32 -0.83
CA PHE A 373 -27.67 -2.80 -0.92
C PHE A 373 -27.62 -1.31 -1.21
N TRP A 374 -27.57 -0.96 -2.50
CA TRP A 374 -27.34 0.41 -2.96
C TRP A 374 -28.44 1.40 -2.55
N ASP A 375 -29.70 0.96 -2.48
CA ASP A 375 -30.82 1.79 -2.02
C ASP A 375 -30.72 2.18 -0.53
N TYR A 376 -29.87 1.46 0.23
CA TYR A 376 -29.61 1.67 1.65
C TYR A 376 -28.14 2.08 1.90
N THR A 377 -27.46 2.59 0.87
CA THR A 377 -26.04 2.97 0.93
C THR A 377 -25.88 4.43 0.52
N ALA A 378 -25.04 5.15 1.26
CA ALA A 378 -24.71 6.56 1.05
C ALA A 378 -23.23 6.81 1.36
N MET A 379 -22.80 8.07 1.41
CA MET A 379 -21.38 8.42 1.62
C MET A 379 -20.85 7.95 2.98
N LYS A 380 -21.71 7.95 4.01
CA LYS A 380 -21.31 7.62 5.39
C LYS A 380 -22.01 6.40 5.99
N VAL A 381 -22.84 5.72 5.21
CA VAL A 381 -23.58 4.50 5.59
C VAL A 381 -23.44 3.47 4.47
N LEU A 382 -22.97 2.26 4.79
CA LEU A 382 -22.82 1.16 3.84
C LEU A 382 -23.65 -0.02 4.31
N THR A 383 -24.60 -0.45 3.47
CA THR A 383 -25.46 -1.60 3.78
C THR A 383 -25.06 -2.81 2.93
N LEU A 384 -24.73 -3.91 3.59
CA LEU A 384 -24.28 -5.16 2.98
C LEU A 384 -25.16 -6.33 3.41
N GLU A 385 -25.19 -7.40 2.62
CA GLU A 385 -25.74 -8.70 3.01
C GLU A 385 -25.11 -9.18 4.34
N TYR A 386 -25.94 -9.63 5.28
CA TYR A 386 -25.43 -10.27 6.47
C TYR A 386 -24.97 -11.70 6.16
N VAL A 387 -23.65 -11.88 6.08
CA VAL A 387 -23.00 -13.17 5.87
C VAL A 387 -22.33 -13.63 7.18
N PRO A 388 -22.89 -14.61 7.90
CA PRO A 388 -22.24 -15.15 9.11
C PRO A 388 -21.00 -15.97 8.75
N GLY A 389 -19.99 -15.96 9.62
CA GLY A 389 -18.76 -16.74 9.44
C GLY A 389 -17.87 -16.73 10.68
N ILE A 390 -16.99 -17.73 10.78
CA ILE A 390 -15.98 -17.84 11.85
C ILE A 390 -14.73 -17.11 11.40
N LYS A 391 -14.25 -16.13 12.18
CA LYS A 391 -13.03 -15.38 11.83
C LYS A 391 -11.85 -16.33 11.63
N ILE A 392 -11.04 -16.06 10.60
CA ILE A 392 -9.95 -16.95 10.19
C ILE A 392 -8.88 -17.15 11.28
N ASN A 393 -8.78 -16.20 12.23
CA ASN A 393 -7.83 -16.26 13.35
C ASN A 393 -8.37 -16.99 14.59
N ARG A 394 -9.61 -17.48 14.61
CA ARG A 394 -10.17 -18.26 15.72
C ARG A 394 -9.95 -19.75 15.51
N LEU A 395 -8.69 -20.18 15.66
CA LEU A 395 -8.27 -21.57 15.40
C LEU A 395 -9.09 -22.61 16.19
N ASP A 396 -9.33 -22.37 17.48
CA ASP A 396 -10.10 -23.27 18.34
C ASP A 396 -11.51 -23.55 17.79
N MET A 397 -12.16 -22.52 17.25
CA MET A 397 -13.50 -22.64 16.68
C MET A 397 -13.47 -23.40 15.35
N LEU A 398 -12.46 -23.16 14.52
CA LEU A 398 -12.28 -23.88 13.25
C LEU A 398 -12.04 -25.38 13.51
N ASP A 399 -11.20 -25.71 14.49
CA ASP A 399 -10.90 -27.08 14.89
C ASP A 399 -12.14 -27.77 15.47
N SER A 400 -12.92 -27.08 16.31
CA SER A 400 -14.17 -27.62 16.89
C SER A 400 -15.23 -27.97 15.85
N GLN A 401 -15.23 -27.28 14.70
CA GLN A 401 -16.14 -27.52 13.58
C GLN A 401 -15.60 -28.56 12.58
N GLY A 402 -14.39 -29.08 12.82
CA GLY A 402 -13.73 -30.06 11.95
C GLY A 402 -13.29 -29.50 10.60
N PHE A 403 -13.06 -28.19 10.49
CA PHE A 403 -12.60 -27.58 9.25
C PHE A 403 -11.14 -27.90 8.95
N ASN A 404 -10.82 -28.11 7.67
CA ASN A 404 -9.45 -28.35 7.25
C ASN A 404 -8.66 -27.03 7.12
N ARG A 405 -7.85 -26.71 8.12
CA ARG A 405 -7.04 -25.48 8.15
C ARG A 405 -6.05 -25.37 6.99
N ALA A 406 -5.42 -26.48 6.56
CA ALA A 406 -4.49 -26.49 5.44
C ALA A 406 -5.21 -26.12 4.11
N ARG A 407 -6.45 -26.59 3.94
CA ARG A 407 -7.29 -26.21 2.80
C ARG A 407 -7.70 -24.74 2.85
N ILE A 408 -8.07 -24.24 4.03
CA ILE A 408 -8.41 -22.81 4.22
C ILE A 408 -7.20 -21.93 3.88
N SER A 409 -6.02 -22.30 4.38
CA SER A 409 -4.75 -21.63 4.09
C SER A 409 -4.45 -21.62 2.59
N SER A 410 -4.58 -22.78 1.93
CA SER A 410 -4.40 -22.91 0.48
C SER A 410 -5.36 -22.01 -0.30
N ARG A 411 -6.65 -22.00 0.06
CA ARG A 411 -7.68 -21.13 -0.56
C ARG A 411 -7.38 -19.65 -0.37
N ALA A 412 -6.92 -19.23 0.82
CA ALA A 412 -6.59 -17.84 1.09
C ALA A 412 -5.44 -17.35 0.20
N ILE A 413 -4.39 -18.14 0.04
CA ILE A 413 -3.27 -17.83 -0.88
C ILE A 413 -3.72 -17.86 -2.34
N GLU A 414 -4.46 -18.90 -2.75
CA GLU A 414 -4.97 -19.04 -4.12
C GLU A 414 -5.85 -17.85 -4.51
N ALA A 415 -6.76 -17.41 -3.62
CA ALA A 415 -7.60 -16.23 -3.86
C ALA A 415 -6.74 -14.98 -4.08
N TYR A 416 -5.63 -14.85 -3.35
CA TYR A 416 -4.76 -13.71 -3.50
C TYR A 416 -3.92 -13.75 -4.78
N LEU A 417 -3.45 -14.93 -5.18
CA LEU A 417 -2.79 -15.12 -6.47
C LEU A 417 -3.73 -14.79 -7.64
N ILE A 418 -5.02 -15.13 -7.54
CA ILE A 418 -6.05 -14.71 -8.49
C ILE A 418 -6.15 -13.18 -8.57
N GLN A 419 -6.15 -12.50 -7.43
CA GLN A 419 -6.24 -11.04 -7.37
C GLN A 419 -5.09 -10.35 -8.07
N ILE A 420 -3.85 -10.76 -7.79
CA ILE A 420 -2.67 -10.09 -8.35
C ILE A 420 -2.44 -10.49 -9.80
N LEU A 421 -2.42 -11.79 -10.09
CA LEU A 421 -1.91 -12.30 -11.37
C LEU A 421 -2.99 -12.33 -12.46
N ARG A 422 -4.25 -12.55 -12.08
CA ARG A 422 -5.35 -12.72 -13.04
C ARG A 422 -6.22 -11.47 -13.16
N THR A 423 -6.74 -10.95 -12.05
CA THR A 423 -7.67 -9.80 -12.11
C THR A 423 -6.90 -8.48 -12.15
N GLY A 424 -5.76 -8.39 -11.45
CA GLY A 424 -5.04 -7.15 -11.21
C GLY A 424 -5.76 -6.24 -10.21
N PHE A 425 -6.78 -6.73 -9.53
CA PHE A 425 -7.54 -6.01 -8.51
C PHE A 425 -7.42 -6.77 -7.20
N PHE A 426 -6.74 -6.18 -6.23
CA PHE A 426 -6.28 -6.91 -5.05
C PHE A 426 -6.61 -6.18 -3.75
N HIS A 427 -6.80 -6.96 -2.70
CA HIS A 427 -6.98 -6.46 -1.36
C HIS A 427 -5.62 -6.03 -0.79
N ALA A 428 -5.44 -4.74 -0.53
CA ALA A 428 -4.15 -4.18 -0.09
C ALA A 428 -3.87 -4.42 1.40
N ASP A 429 -4.90 -4.73 2.19
CA ASP A 429 -4.76 -5.05 3.62
C ASP A 429 -5.61 -6.26 4.07
N PRO A 430 -5.29 -7.49 3.63
CA PRO A 430 -6.09 -8.69 3.92
C PRO A 430 -5.91 -9.18 5.37
N HIS A 431 -6.16 -8.29 6.33
CA HIS A 431 -6.00 -8.55 7.75
C HIS A 431 -6.95 -9.69 8.21
N PRO A 432 -6.51 -10.63 9.07
CA PRO A 432 -7.36 -11.73 9.57
C PRO A 432 -8.71 -11.30 10.14
N GLY A 433 -8.83 -10.07 10.65
CA GLY A 433 -10.08 -9.52 11.17
C GLY A 433 -11.18 -9.32 10.11
N ASN A 434 -10.81 -9.20 8.84
CA ASN A 434 -11.69 -8.96 7.70
C ASN A 434 -11.99 -10.23 6.88
N LEU A 435 -11.44 -11.37 7.31
CA LEU A 435 -11.61 -12.68 6.70
C LEU A 435 -12.33 -13.64 7.65
N ALA A 436 -13.31 -14.35 7.11
CA ALA A 436 -14.01 -15.40 7.84
C ALA A 436 -14.27 -16.63 6.98
N ILE A 437 -14.64 -17.71 7.63
CA ILE A 437 -14.91 -19.01 7.04
C ILE A 437 -16.38 -19.33 7.26
N ASP A 438 -17.09 -19.58 6.15
CA ASP A 438 -18.47 -20.07 6.15
C ASP A 438 -18.52 -21.58 6.45
N VAL A 439 -19.71 -22.11 6.70
CA VAL A 439 -19.96 -23.52 7.04
C VAL A 439 -19.42 -24.53 6.00
N ASP A 440 -19.24 -24.11 4.75
CA ASP A 440 -18.74 -24.94 3.65
C ASP A 440 -17.23 -24.71 3.36
N GLU A 441 -16.47 -24.22 4.36
CA GLU A 441 -15.06 -23.82 4.26
C GLU A 441 -14.82 -22.70 3.23
N THR A 442 -15.86 -21.94 2.89
CA THR A 442 -15.83 -20.83 1.94
C THR A 442 -15.22 -19.60 2.60
N LEU A 443 -14.29 -18.95 1.89
CA LEU A 443 -13.60 -17.75 2.36
C LEU A 443 -14.47 -16.51 2.13
N ILE A 444 -14.84 -15.82 3.20
CA ILE A 444 -15.65 -14.61 3.20
C ILE A 444 -14.75 -13.38 3.40
N TYR A 445 -14.95 -12.35 2.57
CA TYR A 445 -14.33 -11.04 2.70
C TYR A 445 -15.37 -10.00 3.17
N TYR A 446 -15.06 -9.22 4.21
CA TYR A 446 -15.99 -8.23 4.78
C TYR A 446 -15.63 -6.76 4.54
N ASP A 447 -14.40 -6.49 4.14
CA ASP A 447 -13.86 -5.13 4.00
C ASP A 447 -13.29 -4.97 2.59
N PHE A 448 -13.57 -3.84 1.99
CA PHE A 448 -13.12 -3.47 0.64
C PHE A 448 -12.68 -1.99 0.59
N GLY A 449 -12.42 -1.38 1.75
CA GLY A 449 -11.97 0.01 1.86
C GLY A 449 -10.57 0.21 1.28
N MET A 450 -9.73 -0.83 1.33
CA MET A 450 -8.36 -0.82 0.81
C MET A 450 -8.17 -1.82 -0.33
N MET A 451 -8.51 -1.38 -1.54
CA MET A 451 -8.27 -2.14 -2.77
C MET A 451 -7.25 -1.43 -3.67
N GLY A 452 -6.34 -2.21 -4.25
CA GLY A 452 -5.33 -1.74 -5.20
C GLY A 452 -5.59 -2.25 -6.62
N ASP A 453 -5.14 -1.45 -7.59
CA ASP A 453 -5.20 -1.77 -9.02
C ASP A 453 -3.79 -1.89 -9.61
N ILE A 454 -3.51 -3.02 -10.24
CA ILE A 454 -2.30 -3.28 -11.00
C ILE A 454 -2.62 -3.13 -12.48
N LYS A 455 -2.00 -2.12 -13.12
CA LYS A 455 -2.12 -1.88 -14.56
C LYS A 455 -1.71 -3.13 -15.34
N SER A 456 -2.36 -3.38 -16.48
CA SER A 456 -2.12 -4.59 -17.30
C SER A 456 -0.64 -4.83 -17.61
N PHE A 457 0.12 -3.79 -17.97
CA PHE A 457 1.55 -3.90 -18.23
C PHE A 457 2.33 -4.41 -17.01
N THR A 458 2.12 -3.79 -15.84
CA THR A 458 2.76 -4.21 -14.58
C THR A 458 2.34 -5.62 -14.18
N ARG A 459 1.06 -5.97 -14.40
CA ARG A 459 0.53 -7.31 -14.13
C ARG A 459 1.19 -8.37 -15.01
N GLU A 460 1.37 -8.10 -16.30
CA GLU A 460 2.07 -8.99 -17.23
C GLU A 460 3.52 -9.23 -16.80
N ARG A 461 4.23 -8.18 -16.36
CA ARG A 461 5.59 -8.29 -15.84
C ARG A 461 5.67 -9.02 -14.50
N LEU A 462 4.69 -8.83 -13.62
CA LEU A 462 4.57 -9.60 -12.38
C LEU A 462 4.33 -11.09 -12.64
N LEU A 463 3.52 -11.41 -13.65
CA LEU A 463 3.26 -12.77 -14.09
C LEU A 463 4.51 -13.39 -14.73
N GLU A 464 5.28 -12.64 -15.50
CA GLU A 464 6.59 -13.07 -16.01
C GLU A 464 7.61 -13.29 -14.90
N LEU A 465 7.65 -12.40 -13.89
CA LEU A 465 8.49 -12.57 -12.70
C LEU A 465 8.13 -13.87 -11.97
N PHE A 466 6.83 -14.09 -11.73
CA PHE A 466 6.34 -15.28 -11.05
C PHE A 466 6.72 -16.57 -11.79
N TYR A 467 6.58 -16.61 -13.11
CA TYR A 467 7.05 -17.74 -13.91
C TYR A 467 8.55 -17.92 -13.86
N SER A 468 9.31 -16.83 -13.92
CA SER A 468 10.77 -16.89 -13.88
C SER A 468 11.28 -17.45 -12.54
N VAL A 469 10.60 -17.10 -11.45
CA VAL A 469 10.87 -17.68 -10.12
C VAL A 469 10.52 -19.17 -10.11
N TYR A 470 9.38 -19.56 -10.67
CA TYR A 470 8.96 -20.95 -10.76
C TYR A 470 9.89 -21.82 -11.63
N GLU A 471 10.36 -21.30 -12.77
CA GLU A 471 11.35 -21.94 -13.65
C GLU A 471 12.78 -21.92 -13.09
N LYS A 472 13.01 -21.24 -11.95
CA LYS A 472 14.33 -21.00 -11.36
C LYS A 472 15.32 -20.30 -12.31
N ASP A 473 14.83 -19.42 -13.18
CA ASP A 473 15.64 -18.65 -14.13
C ASP A 473 16.05 -17.30 -13.53
N ALA A 474 17.21 -17.25 -12.86
CA ALA A 474 17.70 -16.01 -12.24
C ALA A 474 17.93 -14.86 -13.23
N LYS A 475 18.22 -15.16 -14.51
CA LYS A 475 18.44 -14.13 -15.52
C LYS A 475 17.12 -13.44 -15.87
N LYS A 476 16.06 -14.21 -16.11
CA LYS A 476 14.72 -13.65 -16.34
C LYS A 476 14.18 -12.94 -15.10
N VAL A 477 14.43 -13.46 -13.90
CA VAL A 477 14.05 -12.78 -12.64
C VAL A 477 14.67 -11.39 -12.54
N ILE A 478 15.98 -11.26 -12.79
CA ILE A 478 16.66 -9.96 -12.78
C ILE A 478 16.07 -9.02 -13.84
N GLN A 479 15.85 -9.50 -15.05
CA GLN A 479 15.26 -8.68 -16.10
C GLN A 479 13.87 -8.18 -15.71
N CYS A 480 13.04 -9.04 -15.12
CA CYS A 480 11.71 -8.64 -14.64
C CYS A 480 11.80 -7.61 -13.49
N LEU A 481 12.76 -7.75 -12.57
CA LEU A 481 12.98 -6.76 -11.50
C LEU A 481 13.41 -5.39 -12.06
N ILE A 482 14.18 -5.37 -13.16
CA ILE A 482 14.53 -4.14 -13.88
C ILE A 482 13.30 -3.56 -14.59
N ASP A 483 12.56 -4.38 -15.33
CA ASP A 483 11.35 -3.96 -16.05
C ASP A 483 10.27 -3.39 -15.10
N LEU A 484 10.21 -3.91 -13.88
CA LEU A 484 9.32 -3.44 -12.82
C LEU A 484 9.83 -2.19 -12.08
N GLY A 485 11.04 -1.73 -12.41
CA GLY A 485 11.70 -0.60 -11.75
C GLY A 485 12.21 -0.89 -10.34
N ALA A 486 12.08 -2.14 -9.86
CA ALA A 486 12.53 -2.56 -8.54
C ALA A 486 14.06 -2.59 -8.42
N LEU A 487 14.76 -2.85 -9.53
CA LEU A 487 16.22 -2.87 -9.61
C LEU A 487 16.71 -1.86 -10.65
N GLN A 488 17.61 -0.96 -10.26
CA GLN A 488 18.29 -0.09 -11.22
C GLN A 488 19.43 -0.84 -11.92
N PRO A 489 19.57 -0.75 -13.25
CA PRO A 489 20.67 -1.37 -13.97
C PRO A 489 21.94 -0.53 -13.80
N THR A 490 22.68 -0.75 -12.71
CA THR A 490 23.96 -0.08 -12.43
C THR A 490 25.09 -1.10 -12.28
N GLY A 491 26.19 -0.91 -13.01
CA GLY A 491 27.41 -1.75 -12.89
C GLY A 491 27.23 -3.23 -13.30
N ASP A 492 28.01 -4.12 -12.67
CA ASP A 492 27.96 -5.57 -12.88
C ASP A 492 26.94 -6.24 -11.94
N LEU A 493 25.84 -6.73 -12.51
CA LEU A 493 24.77 -7.44 -11.78
C LEU A 493 25.11 -8.90 -11.47
N SER A 494 26.33 -9.39 -11.75
CA SER A 494 26.71 -10.79 -11.55
C SER A 494 26.63 -11.25 -10.10
N SER A 495 26.90 -10.37 -9.14
CA SER A 495 26.76 -10.67 -7.70
C SER A 495 25.29 -10.75 -7.27
N VAL A 496 24.44 -9.86 -7.78
CA VAL A 496 22.98 -9.92 -7.59
C VAL A 496 22.43 -11.23 -8.18
N ARG A 497 22.86 -11.59 -9.39
CA ARG A 497 22.44 -12.83 -10.07
C ARG A 497 22.79 -14.09 -9.30
N ARG A 498 24.01 -14.18 -8.75
CA ARG A 498 24.40 -15.32 -7.92
C ARG A 498 23.54 -15.44 -6.67
N SER A 499 23.23 -14.31 -6.03
CA SER A 499 22.37 -14.26 -4.84
C SER A 499 20.93 -14.67 -5.16
N VAL A 500 20.37 -14.16 -6.27
CA VAL A 500 19.05 -14.55 -6.77
C VAL A 500 19.03 -16.04 -7.12
N GLN A 501 20.04 -16.56 -7.83
CA GLN A 501 20.09 -17.98 -8.18
C GLN A 501 20.13 -18.86 -6.92
N TYR A 502 21.00 -18.53 -5.95
CA TYR A 502 21.06 -19.22 -4.67
C TYR A 502 19.70 -19.21 -3.94
N PHE A 503 18.99 -18.08 -3.97
CA PHE A 503 17.64 -17.99 -3.41
C PHE A 503 16.64 -18.90 -4.15
N LEU A 504 16.63 -18.90 -5.48
CA LEU A 504 15.74 -19.73 -6.30
C LEU A 504 16.01 -21.23 -6.12
N ASP A 505 17.28 -21.61 -5.97
CA ASP A 505 17.68 -23.00 -5.74
C ASP A 505 17.14 -23.51 -4.39
N ASN A 506 17.12 -22.63 -3.39
CA ASN A 506 16.69 -22.93 -2.03
C ASN A 506 15.19 -22.65 -1.75
N LEU A 507 14.47 -21.95 -2.63
CA LEU A 507 13.07 -21.55 -2.46
C LEU A 507 12.11 -22.72 -2.19
N LEU A 508 12.40 -23.90 -2.76
CA LEU A 508 11.60 -25.13 -2.62
C LEU A 508 12.11 -26.07 -1.52
N SER A 509 13.32 -25.84 -1.02
CA SER A 509 13.99 -26.69 -0.03
C SER A 509 13.61 -26.24 1.37
N GLN A 510 12.45 -26.68 1.84
CA GLN A 510 11.96 -26.41 3.19
C GLN A 510 12.92 -26.98 4.24
N ARG A 511 13.61 -26.12 4.99
CA ARG A 511 14.15 -26.48 6.31
C ARG A 511 13.67 -25.47 7.36
N PRO A 512 13.45 -25.88 8.63
CA PRO A 512 12.82 -25.06 9.67
C PRO A 512 13.69 -23.89 10.19
N ASP A 513 14.94 -23.74 9.72
CA ASP A 513 15.88 -22.70 10.17
C ASP A 513 15.85 -21.45 9.27
N GLN A 514 14.64 -20.98 8.97
CA GLN A 514 14.42 -19.87 8.05
C GLN A 514 14.79 -18.52 8.65
N ALA A 515 14.79 -18.36 9.97
CA ALA A 515 15.11 -17.08 10.60
C ALA A 515 16.57 -16.65 10.35
N GLN A 516 17.53 -17.58 10.37
CA GLN A 516 18.92 -17.27 10.04
C GLN A 516 19.17 -17.19 8.54
N THR A 517 18.51 -18.03 7.74
CA THR A 517 18.73 -18.06 6.29
C THR A 517 18.13 -16.84 5.58
N PHE A 518 16.91 -16.41 5.94
CA PHE A 518 16.32 -15.16 5.42
C PHE A 518 16.97 -13.91 6.01
N SER A 519 17.52 -13.97 7.23
CA SER A 519 18.32 -12.87 7.78
C SER A 519 19.67 -12.77 7.08
N ALA A 520 20.34 -13.87 6.74
CA ALA A 520 21.59 -13.88 6.00
C ALA A 520 21.40 -13.48 4.52
N ILE A 521 20.36 -14.00 3.86
CA ILE A 521 19.96 -13.59 2.51
C ILE A 521 19.49 -12.13 2.51
N GLY A 522 18.71 -11.74 3.51
CA GLY A 522 18.24 -10.38 3.71
C GLY A 522 19.39 -9.42 3.95
N GLU A 523 20.38 -9.80 4.76
CA GLU A 523 21.62 -9.04 5.01
C GLU A 523 22.55 -9.01 3.80
N ASP A 524 22.66 -10.08 3.01
CA ASP A 524 23.48 -10.12 1.79
C ASP A 524 22.82 -9.36 0.64
N LEU A 525 21.50 -9.52 0.42
CA LEU A 525 20.73 -8.68 -0.50
C LEU A 525 20.67 -7.23 -0.01
N PHE A 526 20.59 -6.96 1.30
CA PHE A 526 20.71 -5.60 1.84
C PHE A 526 22.11 -5.06 1.64
N ALA A 527 23.16 -5.84 1.86
CA ALA A 527 24.55 -5.45 1.68
C ALA A 527 24.85 -5.14 0.21
N ILE A 528 24.23 -5.88 -0.71
CA ILE A 528 24.27 -5.62 -2.14
C ILE A 528 23.37 -4.41 -2.51
N ALA A 529 22.22 -4.23 -1.84
CA ALA A 529 21.33 -3.08 -2.01
C ALA A 529 21.89 -1.77 -1.43
N LEU A 530 22.84 -1.85 -0.49
CA LEU A 530 23.54 -0.68 0.05
C LEU A 530 24.42 -0.01 -1.03
N ASP A 531 24.85 -0.77 -2.05
CA ASP A 531 25.60 -0.27 -3.22
C ASP A 531 24.78 -0.21 -4.52
N GLN A 532 23.54 -0.73 -4.54
CA GLN A 532 22.65 -0.74 -5.70
C GLN A 532 21.24 -0.32 -5.27
N PRO A 533 20.71 0.82 -5.75
CA PRO A 533 19.46 1.35 -5.22
C PRO A 533 18.28 0.50 -5.72
N PHE A 534 17.91 -0.54 -4.97
CA PHE A 534 16.58 -1.11 -5.08
C PHE A 534 15.58 0.02 -4.79
N ARG A 535 14.73 0.32 -5.78
CA ARG A 535 13.67 1.32 -5.64
C ARG A 535 12.36 0.61 -5.81
N PHE A 536 11.71 0.24 -4.72
CA PHE A 536 10.36 -0.31 -4.82
C PHE A 536 9.38 0.82 -5.15
N PRO A 537 8.67 0.77 -6.29
CA PRO A 537 7.58 1.70 -6.54
C PRO A 537 6.54 1.58 -5.43
N SER A 538 5.91 2.68 -5.03
CA SER A 538 4.93 2.70 -3.92
C SER A 538 3.78 1.68 -4.10
N THR A 539 3.38 1.40 -5.34
CA THR A 539 2.38 0.36 -5.66
C THR A 539 2.78 -1.05 -5.20
N PHE A 540 4.07 -1.36 -5.15
CA PHE A 540 4.58 -2.67 -4.71
C PHE A 540 4.61 -2.81 -3.19
N THR A 541 4.64 -1.71 -2.45
CA THR A 541 4.60 -1.73 -0.98
C THR A 541 3.32 -2.41 -0.47
N PHE A 542 2.17 -2.12 -1.08
CA PHE A 542 0.89 -2.75 -0.72
C PHE A 542 0.85 -4.25 -1.05
N VAL A 543 1.45 -4.63 -2.18
CA VAL A 543 1.55 -6.04 -2.59
C VAL A 543 2.42 -6.82 -1.60
N LEU A 544 3.60 -6.30 -1.25
CA LEU A 544 4.51 -6.92 -0.28
C LEU A 544 3.87 -7.03 1.11
N ARG A 545 3.16 -5.98 1.56
CA ARG A 545 2.40 -6.01 2.82
C ARG A 545 1.39 -7.14 2.83
N ALA A 546 0.55 -7.21 1.81
CA ALA A 546 -0.51 -8.19 1.76
C ALA A 546 0.01 -9.63 1.65
N PHE A 547 1.12 -9.86 0.92
CA PHE A 547 1.82 -11.15 0.95
C PHE A 547 2.35 -11.49 2.34
N SER A 548 2.95 -10.52 3.04
CA SER A 548 3.47 -10.73 4.41
C SER A 548 2.33 -11.10 5.39
N THR A 549 1.20 -10.40 5.30
CA THR A 549 0.00 -10.70 6.11
C THR A 549 -0.55 -12.09 5.80
N LEU A 550 -0.59 -12.46 4.52
CA LEU A 550 -1.09 -13.77 4.08
C LEU A 550 -0.17 -14.92 4.45
N GLU A 551 1.15 -14.72 4.42
CA GLU A 551 2.11 -15.69 4.93
C GLU A 551 1.92 -15.90 6.44
N GLY A 552 1.72 -14.81 7.19
CA GLY A 552 1.37 -14.89 8.61
C GLY A 552 0.08 -15.66 8.89
N ILE A 553 -0.97 -15.42 8.08
CA ILE A 553 -2.21 -16.23 8.12
C ILE A 553 -1.92 -17.70 7.77
N GLY A 554 -1.09 -17.93 6.76
CA GLY A 554 -0.72 -19.25 6.27
C GLY A 554 -0.09 -20.11 7.36
N TYR A 555 0.94 -19.59 8.03
CA TYR A 555 1.61 -20.27 9.15
C TYR A 555 0.72 -20.41 10.39
N ALA A 556 -0.17 -19.45 10.65
CA ALA A 556 -1.10 -19.55 11.77
C ALA A 556 -2.12 -20.70 11.58
N LEU A 557 -2.53 -20.95 10.34
CA LEU A 557 -3.48 -22.02 9.99
C LEU A 557 -2.81 -23.38 9.81
N ASP A 558 -1.64 -23.40 9.19
CA ASP A 558 -0.91 -24.62 8.84
C ASP A 558 0.58 -24.46 9.21
N PRO A 559 1.06 -25.15 10.26
CA PRO A 559 2.48 -25.10 10.64
C PRO A 559 3.43 -25.59 9.54
N ASP A 560 2.97 -26.48 8.65
CA ASP A 560 3.73 -27.01 7.51
C ASP A 560 3.51 -26.18 6.23
N PHE A 561 2.91 -24.98 6.39
CA PHE A 561 2.57 -24.07 5.30
C PHE A 561 3.75 -23.82 4.37
N SER A 562 3.43 -23.75 3.08
CA SER A 562 4.40 -23.38 2.07
C SER A 562 3.76 -22.66 0.92
N PHE A 563 4.08 -21.37 0.85
CA PHE A 563 3.67 -20.53 -0.25
C PHE A 563 4.03 -21.15 -1.60
N ALA A 564 5.27 -21.65 -1.76
CA ALA A 564 5.72 -22.22 -3.03
C ALA A 564 4.93 -23.48 -3.45
N LYS A 565 4.58 -24.37 -2.51
CA LYS A 565 3.76 -25.56 -2.80
C LYS A 565 2.35 -25.21 -3.27
N ILE A 566 1.75 -24.17 -2.69
CA ILE A 566 0.40 -23.71 -3.04
C ILE A 566 0.41 -22.92 -4.35
N ALA A 567 1.46 -22.13 -4.58
CA ALA A 567 1.60 -21.27 -5.75
C ALA A 567 1.98 -22.04 -7.03
N ALA A 568 2.69 -23.17 -6.91
CA ALA A 568 3.12 -24.02 -8.02
C ALA A 568 1.99 -24.49 -8.97
N PRO A 569 0.89 -25.11 -8.50
CA PRO A 569 -0.20 -25.54 -9.39
C PRO A 569 -0.86 -24.35 -10.10
N TYR A 570 -0.97 -23.22 -9.43
CA TYR A 570 -1.51 -22.00 -10.03
C TYR A 570 -0.59 -21.42 -11.12
N ALA A 571 0.72 -21.50 -10.94
CA ALA A 571 1.70 -21.17 -11.97
C ALA A 571 1.50 -22.01 -13.24
N GLN A 572 1.32 -23.32 -13.07
CA GLN A 572 1.08 -24.25 -14.18
C GLN A 572 -0.22 -23.92 -14.93
N GLU A 573 -1.33 -23.69 -14.21
CA GLU A 573 -2.62 -23.33 -14.83
C GLU A 573 -2.52 -22.05 -15.66
N LEU A 574 -1.87 -21.02 -15.13
CA LEU A 574 -1.69 -19.76 -15.85
C LEU A 574 -0.76 -19.91 -17.07
N LEU A 575 0.28 -20.75 -16.98
CA LEU A 575 1.15 -21.08 -18.12
C LEU A 575 0.35 -21.75 -19.23
N ASP A 576 -0.50 -22.72 -18.90
CA ASP A 576 -1.35 -23.43 -19.85
C ASP A 576 -2.33 -22.48 -20.54
N LEU A 577 -2.92 -21.54 -19.80
CA LEU A 577 -3.79 -20.51 -20.37
C LEU A 577 -3.05 -19.58 -21.34
N ARG A 578 -1.81 -19.18 -20.99
CA ARG A 578 -0.95 -18.35 -21.85
C ARG A 578 -0.55 -19.11 -23.12
N GLN A 579 -0.20 -20.39 -23.00
CA GLN A 579 0.15 -21.24 -24.14
C GLN A 579 -1.05 -21.42 -25.08
N LYS A 580 -2.25 -21.70 -24.53
CA LYS A 580 -3.50 -21.79 -25.31
C LYS A 580 -3.83 -20.49 -26.05
N GLN A 581 -3.61 -19.33 -25.44
CA GLN A 581 -3.83 -18.03 -26.08
C GLN A 581 -2.80 -17.69 -27.18
N ARG A 582 -1.57 -18.22 -27.10
CA ARG A 582 -0.51 -17.98 -28.10
C ARG A 582 -0.69 -18.74 -29.42
N THR A 583 -1.55 -19.74 -29.47
CA THR A 583 -1.59 -20.77 -30.54
C THR A 583 -2.17 -20.35 -31.91
N GLY A 584 -2.53 -19.09 -32.15
CA GLY A 584 -3.20 -18.70 -33.42
C GLY A 584 -2.44 -17.69 -34.27
N THR A 585 -2.30 -16.48 -33.76
CA THR A 585 -1.90 -15.30 -34.55
C THR A 585 -0.59 -14.65 -34.08
N GLN A 586 -0.21 -14.86 -32.83
CA GLN A 586 1.03 -14.28 -32.27
C GLN A 586 2.28 -15.11 -32.60
N LEU A 587 2.19 -16.44 -32.68
CA LEU A 587 3.32 -17.30 -33.06
C LEU A 587 3.86 -16.95 -34.45
N VAL A 588 2.98 -16.65 -35.40
CA VAL A 588 3.35 -16.24 -36.77
C VAL A 588 4.06 -14.88 -36.78
N ASN A 589 3.60 -13.94 -35.96
CA ASN A 589 4.22 -12.62 -35.84
C ASN A 589 5.56 -12.69 -35.10
N GLU A 590 5.71 -13.55 -34.11
CA GLU A 590 6.97 -13.74 -33.37
C GLU A 590 8.02 -14.47 -34.23
N ILE A 591 7.62 -15.48 -35.01
CA ILE A 591 8.51 -16.15 -35.98
C ILE A 591 8.97 -15.17 -37.05
N ARG A 592 8.06 -14.32 -37.54
CA ARG A 592 8.40 -13.26 -38.50
C ARG A 592 9.37 -12.24 -37.89
N LYS A 593 9.12 -11.82 -36.64
CA LYS A 593 9.99 -10.89 -35.92
C LYS A 593 11.36 -11.51 -35.62
N GLN A 594 11.44 -12.78 -35.23
CA GLN A 594 12.69 -13.50 -35.04
C GLN A 594 13.46 -13.70 -36.36
N ALA A 595 12.76 -13.89 -37.48
CA ALA A 595 13.39 -13.96 -38.80
C ALA A 595 13.92 -12.60 -39.26
N ASP A 596 13.20 -11.51 -38.97
CA ASP A 596 13.64 -10.13 -39.23
C ASP A 596 14.80 -9.72 -38.31
N ASP A 597 14.77 -10.11 -37.04
CA ASP A 597 15.86 -9.91 -36.08
C ASP A 597 17.10 -10.71 -36.49
N ALA A 598 16.96 -11.98 -36.89
CA ALA A 598 18.07 -12.81 -37.40
C ALA A 598 18.71 -12.24 -38.68
N ARG A 599 17.89 -11.64 -39.56
CA ARG A 599 18.38 -10.87 -40.72
C ARG A 599 19.21 -9.65 -40.28
N SER A 600 18.76 -8.91 -39.27
CA SER A 600 19.49 -7.77 -38.72
C SER A 600 20.79 -8.18 -38.02
N TYR A 601 20.81 -9.34 -37.34
CA TYR A 601 22.01 -9.93 -36.73
C TYR A 601 23.03 -10.39 -37.78
N THR A 602 22.57 -10.91 -38.92
CA THR A 602 23.46 -11.34 -40.01
C THR A 602 24.01 -10.14 -40.81
N MET A 603 23.21 -9.08 -41.02
CA MET A 603 23.68 -7.85 -41.69
C MET A 603 24.62 -6.98 -40.85
N SER A 604 24.57 -7.06 -39.53
CA SER A 604 25.47 -6.31 -38.63
C SER A 604 26.78 -7.04 -38.30
N MET A 605 26.95 -8.28 -38.78
CA MET A 605 28.15 -9.10 -38.58
C MET A 605 29.44 -8.39 -39.05
N PRO A 606 29.51 -7.70 -40.21
CA PRO A 606 30.72 -7.02 -40.65
C PRO A 606 31.15 -5.89 -39.70
N TYR A 607 30.18 -5.12 -39.18
CA TYR A 607 30.42 -3.97 -38.30
C TYR A 607 30.90 -4.37 -36.90
N ARG A 608 30.52 -5.56 -36.43
CA ARG A 608 30.93 -6.08 -35.10
C ARG A 608 32.28 -6.76 -35.15
N VAL A 609 32.61 -7.46 -36.23
CA VAL A 609 33.96 -8.00 -36.44
C VAL A 609 34.98 -6.87 -36.55
N GLN A 610 34.64 -5.81 -37.29
CA GLN A 610 35.48 -4.61 -37.42
C GLN A 610 35.70 -3.91 -36.06
N ARG A 611 34.65 -3.82 -35.23
CA ARG A 611 34.76 -3.25 -33.87
C ARG A 611 35.57 -4.13 -32.91
N ILE A 612 35.52 -5.46 -33.07
CA ILE A 612 36.36 -6.38 -32.28
C ILE A 612 37.81 -6.24 -32.71
N GLU A 613 38.08 -6.09 -34.01
CA GLU A 613 39.42 -5.85 -34.54
C GLU A 613 39.99 -4.49 -34.09
N GLU A 614 39.16 -3.45 -34.03
CA GLU A 614 39.50 -2.15 -33.43
C GLU A 614 39.78 -2.26 -31.93
N PHE A 615 38.96 -3.00 -31.18
CA PHE A 615 39.13 -3.20 -29.74
C PHE A 615 40.39 -4.03 -29.41
N VAL A 616 40.73 -5.00 -30.26
CA VAL A 616 41.97 -5.79 -30.16
C VAL A 616 43.19 -4.95 -30.52
N LYS A 617 43.10 -4.07 -31.52
CA LYS A 617 44.15 -3.09 -31.84
C LYS A 617 44.36 -2.05 -30.74
N GLU A 618 43.30 -1.59 -30.07
CA GLU A 618 43.39 -0.70 -28.89
C GLU A 618 44.00 -1.41 -27.66
N LEU A 619 43.81 -2.73 -27.54
CA LEU A 619 44.45 -3.57 -26.52
C LEU A 619 45.95 -3.77 -26.80
N GLU A 620 46.34 -4.05 -28.05
CA GLU A 620 47.74 -4.24 -28.46
C GLU A 620 48.56 -2.95 -28.46
N SER A 621 47.93 -1.80 -28.71
CA SER A 621 48.58 -0.48 -28.66
C SER A 621 48.82 0.04 -27.24
N GLY A 622 48.32 -0.66 -26.21
CA GLY A 622 48.46 -0.28 -24.81
C GLY A 622 47.63 0.95 -24.40
N ASP A 623 46.66 1.38 -25.22
CA ASP A 623 45.89 2.61 -24.98
C ASP A 623 44.63 2.39 -24.12
N LEU A 624 44.50 1.22 -23.51
CA LEU A 624 43.47 0.95 -22.50
C LEU A 624 43.79 1.66 -21.18
N LYS A 625 43.64 2.98 -21.20
CA LYS A 625 43.48 3.81 -20.00
C LYS A 625 42.15 3.42 -19.35
N LEU A 626 42.19 2.35 -18.54
CA LEU A 626 41.20 2.06 -17.51
C LEU A 626 40.78 3.39 -16.87
N ARG A 627 39.48 3.70 -16.92
CA ARG A 627 38.92 4.89 -16.27
C ARG A 627 39.09 4.78 -14.74
N VAL A 628 40.29 5.04 -14.24
CA VAL A 628 40.61 5.21 -12.80
C VAL A 628 40.46 6.69 -12.40
N ARG A 629 39.94 7.55 -13.28
CA ARG A 629 39.75 8.99 -12.98
C ARG A 629 38.65 9.30 -11.95
N VAL A 630 37.74 8.37 -11.64
CA VAL A 630 36.66 8.63 -10.66
C VAL A 630 37.16 8.54 -9.22
N LEU A 631 38.13 7.67 -8.93
CA LEU A 631 38.70 7.54 -7.58
C LEU A 631 39.67 8.68 -7.24
N GLU A 632 40.46 9.14 -8.21
CA GLU A 632 41.36 10.28 -8.02
C GLU A 632 40.59 11.60 -7.87
N SER A 633 39.53 11.80 -8.66
CA SER A 633 38.70 13.01 -8.58
C SER A 633 37.90 13.07 -7.27
N GLU A 634 37.33 11.95 -6.81
CA GLU A 634 36.67 11.89 -5.49
C GLU A 634 37.65 12.13 -4.34
N ARG A 635 38.89 11.60 -4.43
CA ARG A 635 39.92 11.79 -3.40
C ARG A 635 40.42 13.24 -3.38
N ALA A 636 40.65 13.83 -4.55
CA ALA A 636 40.99 15.25 -4.70
C ALA A 636 39.86 16.16 -4.17
N ALA A 637 38.59 15.84 -4.47
CA ALA A 637 37.44 16.54 -3.94
C ALA A 637 37.40 16.45 -2.40
N ARG A 638 37.55 15.25 -1.81
CA ARG A 638 37.60 15.07 -0.35
C ARG A 638 38.75 15.87 0.28
N LYS A 639 39.94 15.90 -0.32
CA LYS A 639 41.07 16.72 0.15
C LYS A 639 40.73 18.21 0.09
N ALA A 640 40.13 18.68 -1.02
CA ALA A 640 39.67 20.05 -1.18
C ALA A 640 38.62 20.45 -0.12
N THR A 641 37.64 19.59 0.17
CA THR A 641 36.62 19.87 1.22
C THR A 641 37.24 20.01 2.62
N ILE A 642 38.26 19.21 2.94
CA ILE A 642 38.94 19.26 4.25
C ILE A 642 39.79 20.53 4.35
N LEU A 643 40.49 20.89 3.27
CA LEU A 643 41.26 22.13 3.20
C LEU A 643 40.34 23.35 3.29
N GLN A 644 39.20 23.38 2.59
CA GLN A 644 38.21 24.46 2.67
C GLN A 644 37.67 24.66 4.09
N MET A 645 37.35 23.57 4.81
CA MET A 645 36.94 23.63 6.22
C MET A 645 38.07 24.13 7.12
N ALA A 646 39.32 23.76 6.84
CA ALA A 646 40.49 24.26 7.56
C ALA A 646 40.65 25.77 7.37
N THR A 647 40.53 26.29 6.15
CA THR A 647 40.56 27.74 5.89
C THR A 647 39.44 28.46 6.63
N MET A 648 38.23 27.91 6.64
CA MET A 648 37.10 28.50 7.36
C MET A 648 37.34 28.56 8.88
N TYR A 649 37.93 27.51 9.48
CA TYR A 649 38.31 27.52 10.90
C TYR A 649 39.42 28.53 11.20
N THR A 650 40.39 28.71 10.30
CA THR A 650 41.43 29.74 10.46
C THR A 650 40.83 31.15 10.44
N VAL A 651 39.90 31.42 9.51
CA VAL A 651 39.22 32.71 9.41
C VAL A 651 38.38 32.96 10.66
N LEU A 652 37.52 32.01 11.06
CA LEU A 652 36.67 32.16 12.25
C LEU A 652 37.47 32.24 13.56
N GLY A 653 38.54 31.46 13.69
CA GLY A 653 39.44 31.53 14.83
C GLY A 653 40.16 32.88 14.91
N GLY A 654 40.66 33.38 13.78
CA GLY A 654 41.32 34.68 13.69
C GLY A 654 40.38 35.86 13.95
N THR A 655 39.14 35.82 13.45
CA THR A 655 38.15 36.87 13.72
C THR A 655 37.72 36.88 15.18
N LEU A 656 37.52 35.71 15.80
CA LEU A 656 37.21 35.62 17.23
C LEU A 656 38.37 36.05 18.12
N LEU A 657 39.61 35.77 17.71
CA LEU A 657 40.80 36.23 18.43
C LEU A 657 40.90 37.77 18.35
N ASN A 658 40.73 38.36 17.17
CA ASN A 658 40.69 39.81 17.00
C ASN A 658 39.56 40.45 17.81
N LEU A 659 38.35 39.88 17.77
CA LEU A 659 37.21 40.35 18.54
C LEU A 659 37.46 40.28 20.05
N GLY A 660 38.10 39.19 20.53
CA GLY A 660 38.52 39.05 21.92
C GLY A 660 39.50 40.14 22.35
N VAL A 661 40.50 40.45 21.52
CA VAL A 661 41.47 41.53 21.79
C VAL A 661 40.80 42.91 21.82
N THR A 662 39.93 43.21 20.84
CA THR A 662 39.23 44.51 20.78
C THR A 662 38.24 44.70 21.93
N LEU A 663 37.49 43.66 22.31
CA LEU A 663 36.52 43.76 23.41
C LEU A 663 37.19 43.75 24.79
N SER A 664 38.37 43.12 24.91
CA SER A 664 39.20 43.20 26.11
C SER A 664 39.73 44.61 26.33
N SER A 665 40.07 45.36 25.28
CA SER A 665 40.50 46.76 25.42
C SER A 665 39.36 47.72 25.74
N GLN A 666 38.11 47.34 25.45
CA GLN A 666 36.90 48.12 25.76
C GLN A 666 36.27 47.79 27.14
N GLY A 667 36.91 46.92 27.95
CA GLY A 667 36.48 46.63 29.32
C GLY A 667 35.40 45.54 29.48
N SER A 668 34.97 44.87 28.40
CA SER A 668 33.98 43.78 28.45
C SER A 668 34.66 42.41 28.59
N GLN A 669 35.19 42.12 29.79
CA GLN A 669 35.98 40.92 30.05
C GLN A 669 35.20 39.61 29.85
N ALA A 670 33.91 39.57 30.16
CA ALA A 670 33.09 38.35 30.02
C ALA A 670 32.94 37.93 28.54
N ILE A 671 32.72 38.88 27.65
CA ILE A 671 32.55 38.62 26.22
C ILE A 671 33.91 38.30 25.58
N ALA A 672 34.96 39.02 25.96
CA ALA A 672 36.33 38.75 25.51
C ALA A 672 36.77 37.32 25.84
N ASN A 673 36.53 36.85 27.08
CA ASN A 673 36.83 35.48 27.49
C ASN A 673 36.06 34.44 26.66
N GLY A 674 34.77 34.70 26.36
CA GLY A 674 33.98 33.86 25.46
C GLY A 674 34.57 33.78 24.04
N SER A 675 35.02 34.92 23.50
CA SER A 675 35.68 34.97 22.18
C SER A 675 37.02 34.22 22.15
N PHE A 676 37.84 34.31 23.21
CA PHE A 676 39.09 33.55 23.31
C PHE A 676 38.86 32.03 23.41
N ILE A 677 37.86 31.60 24.18
CA ILE A 677 37.47 30.18 24.24
C ILE A 677 37.01 29.70 22.86
N GLY A 678 36.18 30.49 22.17
CA GLY A 678 35.74 30.21 20.81
C GLY A 678 36.91 30.08 19.83
N ALA A 679 37.88 30.99 19.88
CA ALA A 679 39.09 30.94 19.06
C ALA A 679 39.91 29.66 19.34
N GLY A 680 40.04 29.26 20.61
CA GLY A 680 40.68 28.01 21.02
C GLY A 680 40.00 26.77 20.43
N VAL A 681 38.67 26.72 20.45
CA VAL A 681 37.90 25.62 19.83
C VAL A 681 38.20 25.51 18.33
N PHE A 682 38.16 26.62 17.59
CA PHE A 682 38.45 26.59 16.15
C PHE A 682 39.90 26.20 15.84
N LEU A 683 40.86 26.58 16.69
CA LEU A 683 42.26 26.17 16.55
C LEU A 683 42.43 24.66 16.76
N THR A 684 41.69 24.05 17.70
CA THR A 684 41.70 22.58 17.86
C THR A 684 41.05 21.85 16.68
N LEU A 685 39.98 22.41 16.10
CA LEU A 685 39.34 21.87 14.89
C LEU A 685 40.26 21.97 13.67
N LEU A 686 41.00 23.07 13.52
CA LEU A 686 42.04 23.24 12.52
C LEU A 686 43.17 22.21 12.67
N ALA A 687 43.68 22.00 13.88
CA ALA A 687 44.71 20.99 14.12
C ALA A 687 44.21 19.58 13.73
N ARG A 688 42.95 19.28 14.03
CA ARG A 688 42.31 17.99 13.69
C ARG A 688 42.07 17.82 12.18
N SER A 689 41.72 18.89 11.46
CA SER A 689 41.58 18.84 9.99
C SER A 689 42.94 18.61 9.33
N MET A 690 44.00 19.28 9.78
CA MET A 690 45.36 19.09 9.27
C MET A 690 45.91 17.68 9.55
N GLN A 691 45.60 17.10 10.70
CA GLN A 691 45.92 15.69 10.98
C GLN A 691 45.22 14.71 10.03
N ARG A 692 43.97 15.01 9.64
CA ARG A 692 43.24 14.20 8.64
C ARG A 692 43.85 14.32 7.25
N VAL A 693 44.29 15.52 6.83
CA VAL A 693 45.01 15.70 5.56
C VAL A 693 46.32 14.91 5.56
N LYS A 694 47.13 14.98 6.63
CA LYS A 694 48.36 14.19 6.76
C LYS A 694 48.11 12.68 6.72
N LYS A 695 47.01 12.20 7.32
CA LYS A 695 46.63 10.78 7.24
C LYS A 695 46.28 10.37 5.81
N LEU A 696 45.59 11.22 5.05
CA LEU A 696 45.28 10.96 3.64
C LEU A 696 46.55 10.92 2.78
N GLU A 697 47.49 11.85 2.98
CA GLU A 697 48.78 11.87 2.26
C GLU A 697 49.67 10.68 2.60
N LYS A 698 49.65 10.20 3.86
CA LYS A 698 50.38 8.99 4.25
C LYS A 698 49.79 7.74 3.61
N PHE A 699 48.47 7.72 3.41
CA PHE A 699 47.79 6.64 2.68
C PHE A 699 48.10 6.69 1.18
N GLU A 700 48.21 7.89 0.59
CA GLU A 700 48.61 8.11 -0.81
C GLU A 700 50.04 7.62 -1.10
N LYS A 701 50.97 7.70 -0.13
CA LYS A 701 52.35 7.20 -0.29
C LYS A 701 52.51 5.70 -0.09
N MET A 702 51.50 5.01 0.45
CA MET A 702 51.53 3.54 0.68
C MET A 702 50.87 2.75 -0.47
N ILE A 703 50.16 3.42 -1.36
CA ILE A 703 49.65 2.91 -2.63
C ILE A 703 50.68 3.30 -3.69
#